data_AF-A0A8H5MKJ3-F1
#
_entry.id   AF-A0A8H5MKJ3-F1
#
_cell.length_a   1.000
_cell.length_b   1.000
_cell.length_c   1.000
_cell.angle_alpha   90.00
_cell.angle_beta   90.00
_cell.angle_gamma   90.00
#
_symmetry.space_group_name_H-M   'P 1'
#
loop_
_entity.id
_entity.type
_entity.pdbx_description
1 polymer ?
#
loop_
_entity_poly.entity_id
_entity_poly.type
_entity_poly.pdbx_seq_one_letter_code
_entity_poly.pdbx_strand_id
1 'polypeptide(L)'
;MIAAALRQSPIVAVDMANSTTTTPLTTTSVSTGVNNRADTDTGATAPELSDLDYFITVLQLPHGRTENQIEDDLVSKANALGISSAPVSDKRITSSVESASTVYNARTFSMLSGGSTSTALTTHSSIFGPSTPDLALSSARQSKDLSFSQYDRYLSVIDPHHNHSKTTRDSQTPDATAQSIFSGKTKRSLFSVRSGLRLRWKKKASRQPLQVILTCASCRADFKSSKSLHSISCGHTYCDNCLRSLVHTAMSDESSMPPRCCAQPLPGSLMKDLLSRDAQQEFLKAIIQYSTPWQARIFCSNPSCGGFIPPHQRLDPKYPSTVTCRKCNTRVCLMCKHNAHPTGKDCPEDWELDQVIKEGGKDGWKRCYKCQNLVPLEKASTHMTCRCKAQFCYTCGGVWDVNDGCPNDCDGEEEMDRRRTEEQAQLAEYEDEKAAQEAAAAAASAERLEAEERTRNNADFSHLAEMHRQELERFLEFAEQGREHMRARFSEQKSWMMKRHAELKESMKEKHAKDVSQLEDRQVAAEMDLRNTLEASERSVRIRLKHMEAYCDGLGRNGANSSPGSDSQPHRVVTERDLRELGQQYNIRDGMERSHQAKINVMRDRQAKRMEELIDRQEAEYETLIERNRQELVELHAQSVLEQETLAHTFTARKSKLVRRWELAIEILRKELEDQDGVKYAPIPTPTWPERTSHVLFSSE
;
A
#
# COMPACT_ATOMS: atom_id res chain seq x y z
N MET A 1 8.26 1.98 -79.29
CA MET A 1 8.89 1.04 -80.23
C MET A 1 8.82 -0.36 -79.62
N ILE A 2 8.66 -1.43 -80.43
CA ILE A 2 9.17 -2.82 -80.26
C ILE A 2 9.01 -3.48 -78.85
N ALA A 3 8.54 -4.72 -78.64
CA ALA A 3 7.79 -5.76 -79.38
C ALA A 3 7.44 -6.85 -78.31
N ALA A 4 6.21 -7.37 -78.18
CA ALA A 4 5.54 -8.43 -78.95
C ALA A 4 5.97 -9.89 -78.63
N ALA A 5 5.00 -10.82 -78.81
CA ALA A 5 5.00 -12.28 -78.52
C ALA A 5 4.89 -12.69 -77.02
N LEU A 6 3.99 -13.57 -76.53
CA LEU A 6 3.10 -14.66 -77.02
C LEU A 6 3.64 -16.09 -76.78
N ARG A 7 2.67 -17.03 -76.63
CA ARG A 7 2.74 -18.52 -76.68
C ARG A 7 2.92 -19.25 -75.33
N GLN A 8 2.35 -20.44 -75.10
CA GLN A 8 1.15 -21.11 -75.68
C GLN A 8 0.74 -22.29 -74.78
N SER A 9 -0.55 -22.60 -74.69
CA SER A 9 -1.05 -23.86 -74.10
C SER A 9 -1.33 -24.92 -75.19
N PRO A 10 -1.10 -26.22 -74.94
CA PRO A 10 -1.63 -27.32 -75.75
C PRO A 10 -3.02 -27.78 -75.27
N ILE A 11 -3.71 -28.60 -76.10
CA ILE A 11 -5.10 -29.06 -75.90
C ILE A 11 -5.23 -30.50 -76.48
N VAL A 12 -6.21 -31.29 -76.03
CA VAL A 12 -6.70 -32.57 -76.62
C VAL A 12 -5.81 -33.81 -76.34
N ALA A 13 -6.29 -35.06 -76.20
CA ALA A 13 -7.41 -35.75 -75.50
C ALA A 13 -7.30 -37.28 -75.84
N VAL A 14 -8.34 -38.11 -75.58
CA VAL A 14 -8.61 -39.45 -76.20
C VAL A 14 -7.68 -40.60 -75.69
N ASP A 15 -8.10 -41.82 -75.29
CA ASP A 15 -9.44 -42.44 -75.12
C ASP A 15 -9.41 -43.75 -74.24
N MET A 16 -10.55 -44.46 -74.18
CA MET A 16 -10.75 -45.93 -74.00
C MET A 16 -11.31 -46.48 -72.67
N ALA A 17 -12.65 -46.50 -72.63
CA ALA A 17 -13.58 -47.51 -72.11
C ALA A 17 -13.08 -48.81 -71.42
N ASN A 18 -13.82 -49.23 -70.38
CA ASN A 18 -14.68 -50.41 -70.53
C ASN A 18 -15.91 -50.43 -69.59
N SER A 19 -16.91 -51.26 -69.91
CA SER A 19 -18.27 -51.19 -69.37
C SER A 19 -18.59 -52.23 -68.27
N THR A 20 -19.43 -51.88 -67.29
CA THR A 20 -20.51 -52.81 -66.85
C THR A 20 -21.69 -52.14 -66.12
N THR A 21 -22.86 -52.34 -66.72
CA THR A 21 -24.25 -52.27 -66.24
C THR A 21 -24.53 -52.46 -64.74
N THR A 22 -25.38 -51.61 -64.14
CA THR A 22 -26.75 -51.96 -63.65
C THR A 22 -27.48 -50.74 -63.06
N THR A 23 -28.76 -50.57 -63.42
CA THR A 23 -29.72 -49.61 -62.83
C THR A 23 -30.97 -50.38 -62.34
N PRO A 24 -31.73 -49.92 -61.33
CA PRO A 24 -32.76 -48.87 -61.52
C PRO A 24 -32.63 -47.72 -60.49
N LEU A 25 -33.06 -46.47 -60.76
CA LEU A 25 -34.45 -45.96 -60.74
C LEU A 25 -35.20 -46.32 -59.44
N THR A 26 -35.69 -45.36 -58.66
CA THR A 26 -36.88 -44.56 -59.02
C THR A 26 -36.83 -43.12 -58.47
N THR A 27 -37.48 -42.21 -59.19
CA THR A 27 -37.63 -40.77 -58.91
C THR A 27 -38.36 -40.44 -57.60
N THR A 28 -38.06 -39.27 -57.01
CA THR A 28 -39.00 -38.50 -56.18
C THR A 28 -38.65 -37.01 -56.28
N SER A 29 -39.52 -36.21 -56.90
CA SER A 29 -39.36 -34.74 -56.97
C SER A 29 -40.66 -33.99 -57.25
N VAL A 30 -41.51 -33.82 -56.22
CA VAL A 30 -42.55 -32.78 -56.20
C VAL A 30 -42.46 -31.96 -54.91
N SER A 31 -41.90 -30.77 -55.09
CA SER A 31 -42.14 -29.46 -54.47
C SER A 31 -42.93 -29.29 -53.15
N THR A 32 -42.52 -28.23 -52.44
CA THR A 32 -43.20 -27.48 -51.35
C THR A 32 -43.21 -28.12 -49.96
N GLY A 33 -42.81 -27.31 -48.96
CA GLY A 33 -42.71 -27.71 -47.56
C GLY A 33 -41.72 -26.84 -46.79
N VAL A 34 -42.06 -25.56 -46.57
CA VAL A 34 -41.29 -24.70 -45.66
C VAL A 34 -41.36 -25.31 -44.26
N ASN A 35 -40.21 -25.66 -43.69
CA ASN A 35 -40.08 -26.11 -42.31
C ASN A 35 -38.84 -25.52 -41.67
N ASN A 36 -39.03 -24.81 -40.56
CA ASN A 36 -37.93 -24.54 -39.63
C ASN A 36 -37.61 -25.83 -38.87
N ARG A 37 -36.45 -26.42 -39.16
CA ARG A 37 -35.69 -27.27 -38.24
C ARG A 37 -34.31 -26.61 -38.08
N ALA A 38 -33.71 -26.50 -36.89
CA ALA A 38 -33.90 -27.29 -35.67
C ALA A 38 -33.64 -28.80 -35.86
N ASP A 39 -32.61 -29.09 -36.64
CA ASP A 39 -31.94 -30.39 -36.64
C ASP A 39 -30.70 -30.29 -35.74
N THR A 40 -30.61 -31.24 -34.82
CA THR A 40 -29.47 -31.67 -33.99
C THR A 40 -28.10 -31.15 -34.45
N ASP A 41 -27.29 -30.49 -33.63
CA ASP A 41 -26.80 -30.98 -32.32
C ASP A 41 -26.33 -32.45 -32.35
N THR A 42 -25.48 -32.74 -33.34
CA THR A 42 -24.47 -33.79 -33.25
C THR A 42 -23.10 -33.14 -33.39
N GLY A 43 -22.20 -33.39 -32.44
CA GLY A 43 -20.92 -32.70 -32.31
C GLY A 43 -19.94 -32.95 -33.45
N ALA A 44 -20.08 -32.20 -34.55
CA ALA A 44 -19.03 -32.05 -35.55
C ALA A 44 -17.94 -31.13 -34.98
N THR A 45 -17.03 -31.70 -34.18
CA THR A 45 -15.78 -31.03 -33.79
C THR A 45 -15.09 -30.51 -35.04
N ALA A 46 -14.69 -29.23 -35.03
CA ALA A 46 -14.02 -28.62 -36.16
C ALA A 46 -12.76 -29.45 -36.54
N PRO A 47 -12.58 -29.83 -37.82
CA PRO A 47 -11.57 -30.80 -38.24
C PRO A 47 -10.14 -30.39 -37.88
N GLU A 48 -9.89 -29.09 -37.68
CA GLU A 48 -8.64 -28.49 -37.21
C GLU A 48 -8.16 -29.02 -35.83
N LEU A 49 -9.03 -29.67 -35.04
CA LEU A 49 -8.72 -30.08 -33.65
C LEU A 49 -9.04 -31.53 -33.29
N SER A 50 -9.30 -32.40 -34.27
CA SER A 50 -9.40 -33.86 -34.05
C SER A 50 -8.26 -34.40 -33.17
N ASP A 51 -8.60 -34.96 -32.00
CA ASP A 51 -7.61 -35.59 -31.10
C ASP A 51 -6.98 -36.81 -31.77
N LEU A 52 -7.73 -37.54 -32.61
CA LEU A 52 -7.24 -38.70 -33.35
C LEU A 52 -6.13 -38.30 -34.34
N ASP A 53 -6.32 -37.20 -35.08
CA ASP A 53 -5.32 -36.75 -36.05
C ASP A 53 -4.09 -36.15 -35.35
N TYR A 54 -4.25 -35.56 -34.16
CA TYR A 54 -3.13 -35.20 -33.29
C TYR A 54 -2.36 -36.43 -32.79
N PHE A 55 -3.06 -37.49 -32.38
CA PHE A 55 -2.48 -38.76 -31.93
C PHE A 55 -1.72 -39.49 -33.05
N ILE A 56 -2.22 -39.43 -34.29
CA ILE A 56 -1.59 -40.07 -35.46
C ILE A 56 -0.43 -39.22 -35.99
N THR A 57 -0.65 -37.92 -36.25
CA THR A 57 0.34 -37.08 -36.94
C THR A 57 1.47 -36.63 -36.01
N VAL A 58 1.16 -36.13 -34.81
CA VAL A 58 2.18 -35.62 -33.89
C VAL A 58 2.77 -36.75 -33.06
N LEU A 59 1.90 -37.49 -32.35
CA LEU A 59 2.32 -38.52 -31.38
C LEU A 59 2.65 -39.88 -32.01
N GLN A 60 2.36 -40.09 -33.30
CA GLN A 60 2.64 -41.33 -34.06
C GLN A 60 2.14 -42.62 -33.39
N LEU A 61 0.95 -42.55 -32.79
CA LEU A 61 0.40 -43.64 -31.98
C LEU A 61 -0.24 -44.75 -32.84
N PRO A 62 -0.02 -46.03 -32.49
CA PRO A 62 -0.79 -47.13 -33.07
C PRO A 62 -2.29 -46.96 -32.86
N HIS A 63 -3.07 -47.21 -33.92
CA HIS A 63 -4.53 -47.08 -33.95
C HIS A 63 -5.20 -47.64 -32.69
N GLY A 64 -5.87 -46.77 -31.92
CA GLY A 64 -6.62 -47.14 -30.72
C GLY A 64 -5.90 -46.85 -29.39
N ARG A 65 -4.61 -46.49 -29.38
CA ARG A 65 -3.94 -45.99 -28.16
C ARG A 65 -4.24 -44.49 -27.96
N THR A 66 -4.50 -44.07 -26.73
CA THR A 66 -4.77 -42.66 -26.38
C THR A 66 -3.56 -42.02 -25.71
N GLU A 67 -3.44 -40.68 -25.78
CA GLU A 67 -2.39 -39.91 -25.12
C GLU A 67 -2.26 -40.24 -23.62
N ASN A 68 -3.41 -40.30 -22.92
CA ASN A 68 -3.45 -40.60 -21.48
C ASN A 68 -2.83 -41.97 -21.14
N GLN A 69 -2.98 -42.99 -22.00
CA GLN A 69 -2.36 -44.30 -21.75
C GLN A 69 -0.83 -44.24 -21.76
N ILE A 70 -0.23 -43.34 -22.55
CA ILE A 70 1.24 -43.16 -22.54
C ILE A 70 1.68 -42.33 -21.34
N GLU A 71 0.86 -41.35 -20.92
CA GLU A 71 1.07 -40.65 -19.65
C GLU A 71 1.01 -41.63 -18.46
N ASP A 72 0.01 -42.53 -18.42
CA ASP A 72 -0.14 -43.57 -17.40
C ASP A 72 1.02 -44.59 -17.41
N ASP A 73 1.45 -45.05 -18.60
CA ASP A 73 2.59 -45.98 -18.74
C ASP A 73 3.91 -45.33 -18.29
N LEU A 74 4.15 -44.06 -18.66
CA LEU A 74 5.35 -43.32 -18.24
C LEU A 74 5.30 -42.98 -16.74
N VAL A 75 4.15 -42.61 -16.20
CA VAL A 75 3.95 -42.38 -14.75
C VAL A 75 4.18 -43.69 -13.99
N SER A 76 3.71 -44.83 -14.50
CA SER A 76 3.94 -46.14 -13.90
C SER A 76 5.43 -46.50 -13.89
N LYS A 77 6.13 -46.26 -15.02
CA LYS A 77 7.58 -46.47 -15.12
C LYS A 77 8.38 -45.54 -14.21
N ALA A 78 8.00 -44.26 -14.12
CA ALA A 78 8.60 -43.29 -13.22
C ALA A 78 8.44 -43.70 -11.74
N ASN A 79 7.22 -44.07 -11.34
CA ASN A 79 6.92 -44.51 -9.98
C ASN A 79 7.70 -45.79 -9.60
N ALA A 80 7.94 -46.71 -10.55
CA ALA A 80 8.76 -47.90 -10.33
C ALA A 80 10.24 -47.59 -10.08
N LEU A 81 10.76 -46.48 -10.64
CA LEU A 81 12.11 -45.95 -10.41
C LEU A 81 12.16 -44.95 -9.22
N GLY A 82 11.08 -44.83 -8.43
CA GLY A 82 10.97 -43.90 -7.31
C GLY A 82 10.88 -42.41 -7.69
N ILE A 83 10.73 -42.09 -8.98
CA ILE A 83 10.58 -40.72 -9.47
C ILE A 83 9.19 -40.21 -9.09
N SER A 84 9.10 -39.04 -8.45
CA SER A 84 7.81 -38.44 -8.10
C SER A 84 7.12 -37.88 -9.34
N SER A 85 6.03 -38.53 -9.76
CA SER A 85 5.23 -38.18 -10.94
C SER A 85 4.27 -36.98 -10.73
N ALA A 86 4.23 -36.39 -9.53
CA ALA A 86 3.35 -35.27 -9.20
C ALA A 86 3.69 -33.98 -9.99
N PRO A 87 2.70 -33.16 -10.37
CA PRO A 87 2.98 -31.88 -11.02
C PRO A 87 3.70 -30.94 -10.04
N VAL A 88 4.93 -30.55 -10.37
CA VAL A 88 5.64 -29.48 -9.67
C VAL A 88 4.94 -28.16 -9.99
N SER A 89 4.03 -27.75 -9.12
CA SER A 89 3.35 -26.45 -9.23
C SER A 89 4.39 -25.31 -9.23
N ASP A 90 4.20 -24.34 -10.12
CA ASP A 90 5.15 -23.29 -10.52
C ASP A 90 5.97 -22.66 -9.38
N LYS A 91 7.10 -23.29 -9.03
CA LYS A 91 8.19 -22.63 -8.32
C LYS A 91 8.97 -21.79 -9.33
N ARG A 92 8.38 -20.67 -9.74
CA ARG A 92 9.04 -19.63 -10.55
C ARG A 92 10.46 -19.41 -10.01
N ILE A 93 11.45 -19.70 -10.83
CA ILE A 93 12.86 -19.60 -10.46
C ILE A 93 13.21 -18.13 -10.21
N THR A 94 13.25 -17.74 -8.94
CA THR A 94 13.93 -16.51 -8.50
C THR A 94 15.42 -16.79 -8.49
N SER A 95 16.20 -16.04 -9.27
CA SER A 95 17.65 -16.20 -9.36
C SER A 95 18.32 -15.98 -8.00
N SER A 96 18.68 -17.08 -7.34
CA SER A 96 19.33 -17.08 -6.04
C SER A 96 20.85 -17.09 -6.21
N VAL A 97 21.47 -15.93 -6.02
CA VAL A 97 22.87 -15.90 -5.56
C VAL A 97 22.86 -16.32 -4.08
N GLU A 98 23.84 -17.13 -3.67
CA GLU A 98 23.90 -17.66 -2.32
C GLU A 98 24.24 -16.59 -1.28
N SER A 99 23.67 -16.72 -0.08
CA SER A 99 24.17 -16.10 1.14
C SER A 99 23.65 -16.91 2.33
N ALA A 100 24.54 -17.59 3.03
CA ALA A 100 24.19 -18.40 4.20
C ALA A 100 23.77 -17.53 5.38
N SER A 101 22.75 -17.96 6.13
CA SER A 101 22.47 -17.45 7.48
C SER A 101 21.71 -18.48 8.31
N THR A 102 22.21 -18.66 9.52
CA THR A 102 21.89 -19.67 10.53
C THR A 102 20.42 -19.75 10.96
N VAL A 103 20.04 -20.95 11.42
CA VAL A 103 18.77 -21.20 12.12
C VAL A 103 18.82 -20.63 13.54
N TYR A 104 17.82 -19.85 13.95
CA TYR A 104 17.33 -19.85 15.33
C TYR A 104 15.83 -19.52 15.42
N ASN A 105 15.15 -20.11 16.41
CA ASN A 105 13.70 -19.97 16.60
C ASN A 105 13.33 -18.68 17.32
N ALA A 106 12.38 -17.91 16.78
CA ALA A 106 11.65 -16.86 17.49
C ALA A 106 10.15 -16.94 17.15
N ARG A 107 9.28 -16.60 18.12
CA ARG A 107 7.82 -16.77 18.00
C ARG A 107 7.16 -15.62 17.26
N THR A 108 6.06 -15.92 16.57
CA THR A 108 5.17 -14.96 15.93
C THR A 108 4.51 -14.01 16.92
N PHE A 109 4.64 -12.71 16.68
CA PHE A 109 3.60 -11.72 16.92
C PHE A 109 3.65 -10.66 15.80
N SER A 110 2.55 -9.93 15.59
CA SER A 110 2.26 -9.35 14.28
C SER A 110 1.79 -7.90 14.32
N MET A 111 2.06 -7.21 13.19
CA MET A 111 1.32 -6.09 12.60
C MET A 111 1.47 -4.66 13.17
N LEU A 112 1.55 -3.73 12.20
CA LEU A 112 1.35 -2.26 12.27
C LEU A 112 2.46 -1.46 13.02
N SER A 113 2.96 -0.34 12.50
CA SER A 113 2.40 0.60 11.52
C SER A 113 3.40 1.05 10.44
N GLY A 114 2.91 1.57 9.31
CA GLY A 114 3.74 2.20 8.27
C GLY A 114 4.09 3.66 8.56
N GLY A 115 5.17 4.17 7.95
CA GLY A 115 5.68 5.53 8.19
C GLY A 115 6.93 5.94 7.37
N SER A 116 6.76 6.08 6.05
CA SER A 116 7.49 6.96 5.11
C SER A 116 8.99 7.30 5.22
N THR A 117 9.65 7.18 4.06
CA THR A 117 10.66 8.10 3.46
C THR A 117 12.11 8.20 3.99
N SER A 118 13.03 7.76 3.12
CA SER A 118 14.15 8.55 2.57
C SER A 118 15.47 8.76 3.36
N THR A 119 16.48 7.99 2.95
CA THR A 119 17.81 8.45 2.48
C THR A 119 18.42 9.77 3.02
N ALA A 120 19.57 9.69 3.70
CA ALA A 120 20.86 10.29 3.30
C ALA A 120 21.86 10.37 4.48
N LEU A 121 23.15 10.38 4.15
CA LEU A 121 24.27 10.53 5.08
C LEU A 121 24.42 11.99 5.56
N THR A 122 24.79 12.20 6.83
CA THR A 122 26.01 12.95 7.22
C THR A 122 26.24 12.96 8.73
N THR A 123 27.52 13.01 9.12
CA THR A 123 27.97 13.30 10.49
C THR A 123 28.05 14.81 10.73
N HIS A 124 27.65 15.28 11.92
CA HIS A 124 28.37 16.30 12.70
C HIS A 124 27.76 16.48 14.10
N SER A 125 28.48 17.16 15.01
CA SER A 125 28.23 17.17 16.45
C SER A 125 28.10 18.57 17.07
N SER A 126 27.13 18.70 17.98
CA SER A 126 26.99 19.76 19.02
C SER A 126 26.04 19.19 20.09
N ILE A 127 26.13 19.41 21.40
CA ILE A 127 26.76 20.47 22.23
C ILE A 127 26.06 21.83 22.12
N PHE A 128 24.82 21.93 22.60
CA PHE A 128 24.45 22.74 23.79
C PHE A 128 22.93 22.67 24.06
N GLY A 129 22.54 22.29 25.30
CA GLY A 129 21.16 22.24 25.77
C GLY A 129 21.14 21.93 27.28
N PRO A 130 20.24 22.53 28.09
CA PRO A 130 20.45 22.61 29.54
C PRO A 130 20.09 21.33 30.30
N SER A 131 20.92 20.99 31.29
CA SER A 131 20.65 19.94 32.27
C SER A 131 19.55 20.34 33.27
N THR A 132 18.82 19.35 33.76
CA THR A 132 17.98 19.48 34.97
C THR A 132 18.84 19.79 36.21
N PRO A 133 18.28 20.43 37.25
CA PRO A 133 19.03 20.85 38.43
C PRO A 133 19.30 19.68 39.37
N ASP A 134 20.36 18.93 39.10
CA ASP A 134 20.83 17.85 39.97
C ASP A 134 21.40 18.41 41.29
N LEU A 135 20.98 17.85 42.43
CA LEU A 135 21.19 18.44 43.77
C LEU A 135 22.60 18.16 44.34
N ALA A 136 23.62 18.68 43.66
CA ALA A 136 25.02 18.65 44.08
C ALA A 136 25.24 19.44 45.39
N LEU A 137 25.04 18.79 46.53
CA LEU A 137 25.14 19.39 47.86
C LEU A 137 26.54 19.99 48.10
N SER A 138 26.62 21.32 48.19
CA SER A 138 27.90 22.04 48.14
C SER A 138 28.87 21.67 49.26
N SER A 139 30.16 21.59 48.90
CA SER A 139 31.25 21.30 49.84
C SER A 139 31.44 22.44 50.85
N ALA A 140 30.82 22.28 52.02
CA ALA A 140 31.10 23.07 53.21
C ALA A 140 31.70 22.14 54.27
N ARG A 141 32.83 22.55 54.88
CA ARG A 141 33.51 21.79 55.95
C ARG A 141 32.63 21.74 57.20
N GLN A 142 31.80 20.72 57.33
CA GLN A 142 31.04 20.48 58.56
C GLN A 142 31.98 19.99 59.68
N SER A 143 31.83 20.59 60.87
CA SER A 143 32.41 20.10 62.11
C SER A 143 31.94 18.68 62.42
N LYS A 144 32.74 17.92 63.19
CA LYS A 144 32.41 16.51 63.53
C LYS A 144 31.17 16.38 64.43
N ASP A 145 30.74 17.46 65.07
CA ASP A 145 29.63 17.48 66.01
C ASP A 145 28.27 17.62 65.31
N LEU A 146 27.36 16.70 65.63
CA LEU A 146 25.97 16.76 65.21
C LEU A 146 25.31 18.03 65.77
N SER A 147 24.66 18.81 64.91
CA SER A 147 24.10 20.13 65.25
C SER A 147 22.71 20.31 64.66
N PHE A 148 21.83 21.02 65.39
CA PHE A 148 20.47 21.34 64.93
C PHE A 148 20.43 22.14 63.61
N SER A 149 21.52 22.77 63.18
CA SER A 149 21.64 23.33 61.82
C SER A 149 21.50 22.28 60.70
N GLN A 150 21.70 20.99 61.00
CA GLN A 150 21.38 19.88 60.08
C GLN A 150 19.87 19.66 59.97
N TYR A 151 19.13 19.84 61.07
CA TYR A 151 17.66 19.80 61.07
C TYR A 151 17.05 21.03 60.38
N ASP A 152 17.59 22.24 60.64
CA ASP A 152 17.14 23.45 59.95
C ASP A 152 17.35 23.34 58.42
N ARG A 153 18.45 22.71 57.99
CA ARG A 153 18.69 22.36 56.58
C ARG A 153 17.67 21.32 56.07
N TYR A 154 17.39 20.26 56.82
CA TYR A 154 16.40 19.25 56.46
C TYR A 154 15.01 19.85 56.27
N LEU A 155 14.57 20.76 57.16
CA LEU A 155 13.33 21.53 56.98
C LEU A 155 13.35 22.37 55.69
N SER A 156 14.46 23.06 55.40
CA SER A 156 14.56 23.91 54.20
C SER A 156 14.48 23.15 52.86
N VAL A 157 14.70 21.83 52.87
CA VAL A 157 14.55 20.95 51.68
C VAL A 157 13.10 20.45 51.54
N ILE A 158 12.35 20.35 52.63
CA ILE A 158 11.03 19.69 52.69
C ILE A 158 9.86 20.69 52.62
N ASP A 159 10.04 21.94 53.07
CA ASP A 159 8.94 22.92 53.16
C ASP A 159 9.34 24.31 52.59
N PRO A 160 9.55 24.45 51.26
CA PRO A 160 10.20 25.64 50.68
C PRO A 160 9.42 26.96 50.74
N HIS A 161 8.15 26.94 51.19
CA HIS A 161 7.22 28.06 51.07
C HIS A 161 6.74 28.66 52.41
N HIS A 162 7.18 28.14 53.56
CA HIS A 162 6.84 28.72 54.87
C HIS A 162 7.92 29.69 55.37
N ASN A 163 7.62 30.99 55.29
CA ASN A 163 8.47 32.04 55.86
C ASN A 163 8.49 31.98 57.40
N HIS A 164 9.55 31.41 57.98
CA HIS A 164 9.82 31.52 59.41
C HIS A 164 10.03 32.98 59.83
N SER A 165 9.05 33.52 60.57
CA SER A 165 9.09 34.89 61.10
C SER A 165 10.22 35.05 62.13
N LYS A 166 11.38 35.56 61.69
CA LYS A 166 12.46 35.98 62.58
C LYS A 166 11.98 37.13 63.46
N THR A 167 11.72 36.86 64.74
CA THR A 167 11.52 37.90 65.76
C THR A 167 12.84 38.65 65.97
N THR A 168 12.95 39.81 65.35
CA THR A 168 14.05 40.75 65.58
C THR A 168 14.05 41.23 67.03
N ARG A 169 15.17 41.04 67.73
CA ARG A 169 15.47 41.85 68.92
C ARG A 169 16.15 43.13 68.44
N ASP A 170 15.36 44.16 68.24
CA ASP A 170 15.84 45.48 67.81
C ASP A 170 16.73 46.13 68.88
N SER A 171 17.68 46.95 68.44
CA SER A 171 18.57 47.79 69.26
C SER A 171 19.16 48.87 68.36
N GLN A 172 18.57 50.06 68.45
CA GLN A 172 18.91 51.28 67.70
C GLN A 172 20.33 51.79 68.11
N THR A 173 21.01 52.70 67.43
CA THR A 173 20.58 53.98 66.83
C THR A 173 21.46 54.33 65.58
N PRO A 174 21.66 55.59 65.08
CA PRO A 174 21.15 55.91 63.73
C PRO A 174 22.17 56.57 62.76
N ASP A 175 21.79 56.65 61.47
CA ASP A 175 21.80 57.86 60.62
C ASP A 175 21.37 57.45 59.19
N ALA A 176 20.47 58.12 58.47
CA ALA A 176 20.39 59.54 58.08
C ALA A 176 21.20 59.89 56.81
N THR A 177 20.66 59.55 55.63
CA THR A 177 20.34 60.50 54.53
C THR A 177 19.70 59.77 53.34
N ALA A 178 19.00 60.51 52.47
CA ALA A 178 18.39 59.96 51.25
C ALA A 178 18.43 60.98 50.09
N GLN A 179 18.80 60.52 48.89
CA GLN A 179 18.62 61.14 47.56
C GLN A 179 18.75 59.99 46.53
N SER A 180 17.82 59.64 45.63
CA SER A 180 16.67 60.29 44.98
C SER A 180 16.96 61.03 43.66
N ILE A 181 16.96 60.29 42.55
CA ILE A 181 16.70 60.75 41.16
C ILE A 181 16.04 59.53 40.43
N PHE A 182 14.72 59.48 40.15
CA PHE A 182 13.98 59.99 38.96
C PHE A 182 14.50 59.47 37.59
N SER A 183 13.68 59.10 36.57
CA SER A 183 12.20 59.12 36.39
C SER A 183 11.70 58.25 35.21
N GLY A 184 10.44 57.75 35.24
CA GLY A 184 9.67 57.30 34.05
C GLY A 184 8.51 56.33 34.38
N LYS A 185 7.24 56.73 34.66
CA LYS A 185 6.17 57.33 33.82
C LYS A 185 5.75 56.44 32.63
N THR A 186 4.51 55.99 32.41
CA THR A 186 3.15 56.07 33.06
C THR A 186 2.38 54.74 32.81
N LYS A 187 1.09 54.42 33.12
CA LYS A 187 -0.24 55.10 33.21
C LYS A 187 -1.15 54.37 34.25
N ARG A 188 -2.10 55.01 34.96
CA ARG A 188 -3.60 55.08 34.77
C ARG A 188 -4.30 53.76 34.34
N SER A 189 -5.48 53.37 34.87
CA SER A 189 -6.54 54.06 35.67
C SER A 189 -7.27 53.12 36.67
N LEU A 190 -7.72 53.56 37.87
CA LEU A 190 -9.11 53.98 38.28
C LEU A 190 -10.24 52.96 37.95
N PHE A 191 -11.26 52.62 38.78
CA PHE A 191 -11.79 53.04 40.11
C PHE A 191 -12.35 51.78 40.86
N SER A 192 -12.65 51.66 42.17
CA SER A 192 -12.64 52.51 43.39
C SER A 192 -13.86 53.42 43.73
N VAL A 193 -14.87 52.93 44.50
CA VAL A 193 -15.82 53.76 45.30
C VAL A 193 -16.56 53.00 46.44
N ARG A 194 -16.45 53.52 47.69
CA ARG A 194 -17.42 53.72 48.83
C ARG A 194 -18.52 52.66 49.18
N SER A 195 -19.14 52.60 50.37
CA SER A 195 -19.22 53.48 51.57
C SER A 195 -19.61 52.63 52.83
N GLY A 196 -19.49 53.06 54.09
CA GLY A 196 -18.98 54.31 54.64
C GLY A 196 -19.15 54.45 56.18
N LEU A 197 -18.75 55.64 56.67
CA LEU A 197 -18.85 56.29 58.00
C LEU A 197 -19.96 55.79 58.99
N ARG A 198 -19.84 55.93 60.33
CA ARG A 198 -19.51 57.16 61.11
C ARG A 198 -18.83 56.92 62.49
N LEU A 199 -18.29 58.01 63.03
CA LEU A 199 -17.66 58.19 64.36
C LEU A 199 -18.69 58.09 65.53
N ARG A 200 -18.24 57.79 66.78
CA ARG A 200 -17.96 58.83 67.83
C ARG A 200 -17.89 58.33 69.31
N TRP A 201 -16.66 58.17 69.82
CA TRP A 201 -16.13 58.61 71.14
C TRP A 201 -16.59 58.03 72.52
N LYS A 202 -15.59 57.99 73.45
CA LYS A 202 -15.61 58.21 74.92
C LYS A 202 -15.92 57.08 75.94
N LYS A 203 -14.83 56.55 76.53
CA LYS A 203 -14.55 56.26 77.97
C LYS A 203 -15.71 56.21 79.01
N LYS A 204 -15.82 55.08 79.73
CA LYS A 204 -15.52 54.95 81.19
C LYS A 204 -15.24 53.48 81.56
N ALA A 205 -14.89 53.16 82.81
CA ALA A 205 -14.25 51.89 83.22
C ALA A 205 -14.86 51.25 84.49
N SER A 206 -14.65 49.94 84.73
CA SER A 206 -14.61 49.30 86.08
C SER A 206 -14.55 47.74 86.06
N ARG A 207 -13.53 47.13 86.73
CA ARG A 207 -13.51 45.79 87.41
C ARG A 207 -13.73 44.52 86.54
N GLN A 208 -13.22 43.30 86.80
CA GLN A 208 -12.23 42.68 87.73
C GLN A 208 -11.38 41.62 86.95
N PRO A 209 -10.25 41.09 87.45
CA PRO A 209 -9.49 40.04 86.77
C PRO A 209 -10.05 38.62 86.99
N LEU A 210 -10.11 37.82 85.91
CA LEU A 210 -10.40 36.37 85.95
C LEU A 210 -9.09 35.57 85.97
N GLN A 211 -9.05 34.45 86.71
CA GLN A 211 -8.00 33.44 86.56
C GLN A 211 -8.31 32.56 85.35
N VAL A 212 -7.30 32.30 84.51
CA VAL A 212 -7.42 31.46 83.30
C VAL A 212 -6.67 30.15 83.54
N ILE A 213 -7.37 29.02 83.37
CA ILE A 213 -6.78 27.68 83.31
C ILE A 213 -6.44 27.40 81.84
N LEU A 214 -5.27 26.84 81.57
CA LEU A 214 -4.84 26.45 80.21
C LEU A 214 -4.73 24.93 80.13
N THR A 215 -4.99 24.36 78.95
CA THR A 215 -5.03 22.90 78.76
C THR A 215 -4.02 22.44 77.70
N CYS A 216 -3.60 21.18 77.79
CA CYS A 216 -2.73 20.55 76.79
C CYS A 216 -3.55 20.00 75.62
N ALA A 217 -3.23 20.41 74.38
CA ALA A 217 -3.95 20.00 73.17
C ALA A 217 -3.91 18.48 72.90
N SER A 218 -2.90 17.76 73.41
CA SER A 218 -2.76 16.31 73.27
C SER A 218 -3.46 15.54 74.40
N CYS A 219 -3.01 15.69 75.66
CA CYS A 219 -3.53 14.90 76.78
C CYS A 219 -4.74 15.50 77.50
N ARG A 220 -5.19 16.72 77.12
CA ARG A 220 -6.32 17.46 77.70
C ARG A 220 -6.24 17.71 79.21
N ALA A 221 -5.07 17.60 79.81
CA ALA A 221 -4.84 17.93 81.21
C ALA A 221 -4.80 19.47 81.44
N ASP A 222 -5.32 19.89 82.58
CA ASP A 222 -5.44 21.29 83.02
C ASP A 222 -4.19 21.76 83.80
N PHE A 223 -3.67 22.94 83.45
CA PHE A 223 -2.50 23.56 84.06
C PHE A 223 -2.83 24.95 84.62
N LYS A 224 -2.45 25.16 85.88
CA LYS A 224 -2.65 26.43 86.62
C LYS A 224 -1.56 27.49 86.36
N SER A 225 -0.61 27.20 85.47
CA SER A 225 0.56 28.05 85.19
C SER A 225 0.95 27.93 83.73
N SER A 226 1.15 29.07 83.05
CA SER A 226 1.65 29.13 81.68
C SER A 226 3.11 28.66 81.55
N LYS A 227 3.86 28.52 82.65
CA LYS A 227 5.25 28.03 82.63
C LYS A 227 5.38 26.52 82.40
N SER A 228 4.27 25.78 82.38
CA SER A 228 4.23 24.32 82.21
C SER A 228 3.60 23.88 80.88
N LEU A 229 3.42 24.83 79.95
CA LEU A 229 2.88 24.60 78.62
C LEU A 229 3.68 25.39 77.57
N HIS A 230 4.19 24.69 76.57
CA HIS A 230 4.82 25.30 75.40
C HIS A 230 3.76 25.66 74.37
N SER A 231 3.68 26.95 74.01
CA SER A 231 2.86 27.43 72.90
C SER A 231 3.62 27.29 71.58
N ILE A 232 3.02 26.62 70.61
CA ILE A 232 3.56 26.49 69.24
C ILE A 232 3.06 27.66 68.39
N SER A 233 3.76 27.99 67.30
CA SER A 233 3.40 29.05 66.33
C SER A 233 2.00 28.92 65.72
N CYS A 234 1.40 27.74 65.72
CA CYS A 234 0.02 27.48 65.30
C CYS A 234 -1.04 27.84 66.36
N GLY A 235 -0.64 28.29 67.55
CA GLY A 235 -1.54 28.69 68.66
C GLY A 235 -1.87 27.58 69.66
N HIS A 236 -1.51 26.33 69.40
CA HIS A 236 -1.76 25.22 70.33
C HIS A 236 -0.71 25.12 71.45
N THR A 237 -1.16 24.75 72.65
CA THR A 237 -0.35 24.54 73.86
C THR A 237 -0.16 23.06 74.18
N TYR A 238 1.07 22.65 74.49
CA TYR A 238 1.41 21.27 74.86
C TYR A 238 2.30 21.23 76.10
N CYS A 239 2.21 20.17 76.91
CA CYS A 239 3.16 19.89 77.98
C CYS A 239 4.37 19.09 77.46
N ASP A 240 5.49 19.17 78.16
CA ASP A 240 6.79 18.57 77.82
C ASP A 240 6.68 17.09 77.43
N ASN A 241 5.93 16.30 78.19
CA ASN A 241 5.78 14.86 77.95
C ASN A 241 5.13 14.58 76.58
N CYS A 242 4.06 15.30 76.23
CA CYS A 242 3.42 15.16 74.93
C CYS A 242 4.33 15.57 73.77
N LEU A 243 5.16 16.60 73.95
CA LEU A 243 6.13 17.02 72.92
C LEU A 243 7.29 16.04 72.79
N ARG A 244 7.81 15.49 73.90
CA ARG A 244 8.82 14.43 73.89
C ARG A 244 8.28 13.18 73.19
N SER A 245 7.05 12.74 73.49
CA SER A 245 6.41 11.63 72.78
C SER A 245 6.26 11.91 71.29
N LEU A 246 5.78 13.09 70.89
CA LEU A 246 5.64 13.48 69.48
C LEU A 246 6.98 13.44 68.72
N VAL A 247 8.08 13.88 69.34
CA VAL A 247 9.41 13.80 68.73
C VAL A 247 9.93 12.36 68.70
N HIS A 248 9.72 11.56 69.75
CA HIS A 248 10.10 10.14 69.72
C HIS A 248 9.32 9.33 68.65
N THR A 249 8.05 9.65 68.39
CA THR A 249 7.29 9.09 67.25
C THR A 249 7.97 9.46 65.92
N ALA A 250 8.29 10.74 65.71
CA ALA A 250 9.00 11.21 64.51
C ALA A 250 10.41 10.60 64.34
N MET A 251 11.09 10.24 65.44
CA MET A 251 12.36 9.52 65.42
C MET A 251 12.22 8.04 65.02
N SER A 252 11.02 7.45 65.15
CA SER A 252 10.76 6.03 64.92
C SER A 252 10.11 5.76 63.56
N ASP A 253 9.22 6.65 63.11
CA ASP A 253 8.50 6.55 61.84
C ASP A 253 8.83 7.73 60.92
N GLU A 254 9.44 7.39 59.78
CA GLU A 254 9.79 8.31 58.71
C GLU A 254 8.60 9.11 58.16
N SER A 255 7.39 8.53 58.16
CA SER A 255 6.17 9.21 57.70
C SER A 255 5.77 10.40 58.59
N SER A 256 6.21 10.39 59.85
CA SER A 256 5.94 11.41 60.85
C SER A 256 7.11 12.39 61.08
N MET A 257 8.16 12.30 60.25
CA MET A 257 9.29 13.24 60.24
C MET A 257 9.09 14.31 59.14
N PRO A 258 9.33 15.61 59.40
CA PRO A 258 9.62 16.23 60.69
C PRO A 258 8.41 16.21 61.64
N PRO A 259 8.63 16.24 62.98
CA PRO A 259 7.54 16.38 63.93
C PRO A 259 6.79 17.69 63.69
N ARG A 260 5.48 17.61 63.46
CA ARG A 260 4.59 18.73 63.12
C ARG A 260 3.46 18.90 64.14
N CYS A 261 2.97 20.13 64.27
CA CYS A 261 1.67 20.43 64.88
C CYS A 261 0.76 21.06 63.83
N CYS A 262 -0.42 20.47 63.63
CA CYS A 262 -1.26 20.74 62.45
C CYS A 262 -0.45 20.54 61.16
N ALA A 263 -0.08 21.62 60.46
CA ALA A 263 0.79 21.57 59.29
C ALA A 263 2.23 22.04 59.56
N GLN A 264 2.51 22.74 60.66
CA GLN A 264 3.78 23.43 60.88
C GLN A 264 4.81 22.54 61.60
N PRO A 265 6.08 22.46 61.14
CA PRO A 265 7.13 21.72 61.83
C PRO A 265 7.53 22.39 63.16
N LEU A 266 7.96 21.60 64.14
CA LEU A 266 8.51 22.13 65.39
C LEU A 266 9.86 22.82 65.14
N PRO A 267 10.11 24.03 65.65
CA PRO A 267 11.39 24.70 65.46
C PRO A 267 12.51 24.00 66.23
N GLY A 268 13.71 23.92 65.64
CA GLY A 268 14.87 23.21 66.21
C GLY A 268 15.28 23.69 67.61
N SER A 269 15.05 24.97 67.94
CA SER A 269 15.26 25.52 69.29
C SER A 269 14.39 24.84 70.34
N LEU A 270 13.09 24.67 70.08
CA LEU A 270 12.15 24.04 71.00
C LEU A 270 12.55 22.59 71.31
N MET A 271 13.01 21.84 70.31
CA MET A 271 13.48 20.47 70.51
C MET A 271 14.83 20.40 71.24
N LYS A 272 15.74 21.36 70.99
CA LYS A 272 17.01 21.47 71.72
C LYS A 272 16.81 21.73 73.21
N ASP A 273 15.79 22.50 73.57
CA ASP A 273 15.49 22.83 74.97
C ASP A 273 14.67 21.71 75.67
N LEU A 274 13.88 20.92 74.91
CA LEU A 274 13.05 19.83 75.44
C LEU A 274 13.76 18.47 75.56
N LEU A 275 14.70 18.13 74.66
CA LEU A 275 15.30 16.80 74.60
C LEU A 275 16.57 16.69 75.47
N SER A 276 16.82 15.50 76.04
CA SER A 276 18.13 15.19 76.64
C SER A 276 19.22 15.11 75.57
N ARG A 277 20.49 15.35 75.93
CA ARG A 277 21.64 15.35 75.01
C ARG A 277 21.70 14.10 74.12
N ASP A 278 21.35 12.94 74.66
CA ASP A 278 21.44 11.67 73.94
C ASP A 278 20.27 11.50 72.96
N ALA A 279 19.05 11.88 73.36
CA ALA A 279 17.89 11.96 72.47
C ALA A 279 18.10 12.99 71.34
N GLN A 280 18.80 14.11 71.61
CA GLN A 280 19.21 15.07 70.56
C GLN A 280 20.15 14.40 69.54
N GLN A 281 21.10 13.56 69.97
CA GLN A 281 21.97 12.84 69.06
C GLN A 281 21.24 11.77 68.26
N GLU A 282 20.29 11.06 68.86
CA GLU A 282 19.44 10.07 68.16
C GLU A 282 18.56 10.74 67.12
N PHE A 283 17.92 11.86 67.48
CA PHE A 283 17.16 12.69 66.55
C PHE A 283 18.02 13.12 65.35
N LEU A 284 19.23 13.64 65.59
CA LEU A 284 20.11 14.08 64.51
C LEU A 284 20.66 12.92 63.65
N LYS A 285 20.83 11.71 64.22
CA LYS A 285 21.14 10.49 63.44
C LYS A 285 19.98 10.10 62.53
N ALA A 286 18.74 10.12 63.06
CA ALA A 286 17.52 9.86 62.29
C ALA A 286 17.34 10.87 61.15
N ILE A 287 17.56 12.16 61.41
CA ILE A 287 17.54 13.22 60.38
C ILE A 287 18.56 12.96 59.27
N ILE A 288 19.80 12.56 59.57
CA ILE A 288 20.80 12.25 58.51
C ILE A 288 20.33 11.04 57.69
N GLN A 289 19.82 9.98 58.33
CA GLN A 289 19.27 8.81 57.65
C GLN A 289 18.09 9.17 56.74
N TYR A 290 17.10 9.89 57.24
CA TYR A 290 15.91 10.28 56.47
C TYR A 290 16.20 11.36 55.41
N SER A 291 17.20 12.22 55.60
CA SER A 291 17.69 13.17 54.58
C SER A 291 18.40 12.48 53.40
N THR A 292 18.83 11.24 53.57
CA THR A 292 19.39 10.42 52.49
C THR A 292 18.25 9.70 51.77
N PRO A 293 18.10 9.79 50.43
CA PRO A 293 17.07 9.05 49.70
C PRO A 293 17.19 7.54 49.92
N TRP A 294 16.07 6.82 50.02
CA TRP A 294 16.04 5.36 50.31
C TRP A 294 17.00 4.55 49.42
N GLN A 295 17.02 4.85 48.12
CA GLN A 295 17.87 4.24 47.11
C GLN A 295 19.37 4.42 47.41
N ALA A 296 19.75 5.53 48.02
CA ALA A 296 21.13 5.86 48.40
C ALA A 296 21.50 5.45 49.84
N ARG A 297 20.55 4.95 50.64
CA ARG A 297 20.85 4.46 52.00
C ARG A 297 21.65 3.16 51.93
N ILE A 298 22.72 3.09 52.70
CA ILE A 298 23.52 1.89 52.91
C ILE A 298 23.44 1.53 54.41
N PHE A 299 23.09 0.28 54.68
CA PHE A 299 23.07 -0.29 56.02
C PHE A 299 24.22 -1.28 56.16
N CYS A 300 24.73 -1.47 57.37
CA CYS A 300 25.79 -2.43 57.60
C CYS A 300 25.26 -3.87 57.43
N SER A 301 25.83 -4.62 56.48
CA SER A 301 25.45 -6.01 56.17
C SER A 301 25.70 -7.02 57.31
N ASN A 302 26.36 -6.60 58.40
CA ASN A 302 26.54 -7.40 59.61
C ASN A 302 25.24 -7.33 60.46
N PRO A 303 24.55 -8.47 60.69
CA PRO A 303 23.25 -8.50 61.38
C PRO A 303 23.33 -8.06 62.85
N SER A 304 24.50 -8.17 63.50
CA SER A 304 24.71 -7.66 64.87
C SER A 304 24.86 -6.13 64.94
N CYS A 305 25.08 -5.47 63.80
CA CYS A 305 25.29 -4.03 63.73
C CYS A 305 24.07 -3.28 63.15
N GLY A 306 23.58 -3.71 61.98
CA GLY A 306 22.41 -3.17 61.26
C GLY A 306 22.41 -1.67 60.91
N GLY A 307 23.35 -0.89 61.46
CA GLY A 307 23.29 0.57 61.44
C GLY A 307 23.46 1.18 60.06
N PHE A 308 22.72 2.25 59.82
CA PHE A 308 22.92 3.15 58.69
C PHE A 308 24.37 3.68 58.65
N ILE A 309 24.97 3.64 57.47
CA ILE A 309 26.32 4.15 57.17
C ILE A 309 26.14 5.48 56.41
N PRO A 310 26.44 6.64 57.01
CA PRO A 310 26.31 7.93 56.33
C PRO A 310 27.24 8.03 55.11
N PRO A 311 26.84 8.71 54.03
CA PRO A 311 27.68 8.93 52.85
C PRO A 311 29.07 9.49 53.21
N HIS A 312 30.12 8.72 52.92
CA HIS A 312 31.50 9.06 53.24
C HIS A 312 32.13 9.97 52.18
N GLN A 313 32.57 11.18 52.56
CA GLN A 313 33.25 12.13 51.65
C GLN A 313 34.68 11.73 51.24
N ARG A 314 35.19 10.57 51.66
CA ARG A 314 36.50 10.04 51.28
C ARG A 314 36.38 8.53 51.04
N LEU A 315 36.76 8.12 49.83
CA LEU A 315 36.90 6.72 49.42
C LEU A 315 38.29 6.18 49.80
N ASP A 316 38.42 4.87 49.88
CA ASP A 316 39.71 4.17 50.00
C ASP A 316 40.33 4.00 48.60
N PRO A 317 41.56 4.47 48.32
CA PRO A 317 42.20 4.30 47.02
C PRO A 317 42.34 2.84 46.56
N LYS A 318 42.52 1.89 47.50
CA LYS A 318 42.65 0.45 47.18
C LYS A 318 41.30 -0.24 46.94
N TYR A 319 40.22 0.29 47.51
CA TYR A 319 38.88 -0.32 47.50
C TYR A 319 37.74 0.69 47.26
N PRO A 320 37.77 1.50 46.19
CA PRO A 320 36.91 2.69 46.06
C PRO A 320 35.44 2.36 45.79
N SER A 321 35.11 1.11 45.42
CA SER A 321 33.76 0.56 45.29
C SER A 321 33.15 0.10 46.62
N THR A 322 33.83 0.30 47.76
CA THR A 322 33.41 -0.22 49.08
C THR A 322 33.34 0.88 50.15
N VAL A 323 32.51 0.66 51.17
CA VAL A 323 32.44 1.52 52.37
C VAL A 323 32.60 0.69 53.64
N THR A 324 33.36 1.21 54.61
CA THR A 324 33.64 0.54 55.89
C THR A 324 32.73 1.08 57.00
N CYS A 325 32.00 0.20 57.66
CA CYS A 325 31.14 0.55 58.80
C CYS A 325 31.96 0.94 60.04
N ARG A 326 31.83 2.19 60.52
CA ARG A 326 32.58 2.68 61.71
C ARG A 326 32.21 2.01 63.04
N LYS A 327 31.12 1.23 63.11
CA LYS A 327 30.70 0.54 64.35
C LYS A 327 31.40 -0.82 64.52
N CYS A 328 31.66 -1.54 63.43
CA CYS A 328 32.11 -2.94 63.45
C CYS A 328 33.13 -3.30 62.36
N ASN A 329 33.65 -2.30 61.63
CA ASN A 329 34.65 -2.40 60.56
C ASN A 329 34.31 -3.32 59.37
N THR A 330 33.06 -3.83 59.28
CA THR A 330 32.57 -4.58 58.12
C THR A 330 32.59 -3.71 56.86
N ARG A 331 33.15 -4.24 55.76
CA ARG A 331 33.14 -3.61 54.44
C ARG A 331 31.90 -4.01 53.64
N VAL A 332 31.23 -3.03 53.06
CA VAL A 332 29.99 -3.16 52.29
C VAL A 332 30.24 -2.66 50.86
N CYS A 333 29.75 -3.38 49.86
CA CYS A 333 29.79 -2.95 48.46
C CYS A 333 28.82 -1.77 48.23
N LEU A 334 29.25 -0.74 47.49
CA LEU A 334 28.40 0.43 47.21
C LEU A 334 27.23 0.13 46.26
N MET A 335 27.29 -0.97 45.50
CA MET A 335 26.26 -1.35 44.52
C MET A 335 25.21 -2.29 45.12
N CYS A 336 25.54 -3.56 45.37
CA CYS A 336 24.62 -4.55 45.95
C CYS A 336 24.26 -4.32 47.43
N LYS A 337 24.99 -3.44 48.14
CA LYS A 337 24.83 -3.18 49.59
C LYS A 337 25.04 -4.41 50.51
N HIS A 338 25.51 -5.52 49.94
CA HIS A 338 25.97 -6.71 50.63
C HIS A 338 27.47 -6.61 50.97
N ASN A 339 28.02 -7.68 51.55
CA ASN A 339 29.44 -7.74 51.91
C ASN A 339 30.34 -7.44 50.70
N ALA A 340 31.43 -6.69 50.91
CA ALA A 340 32.36 -6.33 49.85
C ALA A 340 32.98 -7.58 49.16
N HIS A 341 33.07 -7.52 47.83
CA HIS A 341 33.65 -8.58 47.00
C HIS A 341 35.20 -8.58 47.08
N PRO A 342 35.88 -9.67 46.66
CA PRO A 342 37.33 -9.71 46.55
C PRO A 342 37.89 -8.62 45.61
N THR A 343 39.13 -8.18 45.84
CA THR A 343 39.83 -7.20 45.00
C THR A 343 39.76 -7.58 43.52
N GLY A 344 39.39 -6.64 42.65
CA GLY A 344 39.30 -6.85 41.21
C GLY A 344 38.12 -7.66 40.69
N LYS A 345 37.28 -8.24 41.57
CA LYS A 345 36.00 -8.83 41.15
C LYS A 345 34.91 -7.76 41.15
N ASP A 346 34.34 -7.53 39.98
CA ASP A 346 33.18 -6.65 39.80
C ASP A 346 31.91 -7.29 40.43
N CYS A 347 30.84 -6.49 40.57
CA CYS A 347 29.66 -6.88 41.36
C CYS A 347 28.74 -7.82 40.57
N PRO A 348 28.32 -8.99 41.09
CA PRO A 348 27.48 -9.93 40.34
C PRO A 348 26.02 -9.47 40.15
N GLU A 349 25.60 -8.40 40.85
CA GLU A 349 24.31 -7.74 40.64
C GLU A 349 24.40 -6.58 39.61
N ASP A 350 25.55 -6.41 38.97
CA ASP A 350 25.82 -5.38 37.96
C ASP A 350 25.31 -5.80 36.57
N TRP A 351 23.98 -5.81 36.41
CA TRP A 351 23.31 -6.30 35.20
C TRP A 351 23.75 -5.61 33.90
N GLU A 352 24.06 -4.30 33.93
CA GLU A 352 24.47 -3.54 32.74
C GLU A 352 25.92 -3.86 32.34
N LEU A 353 26.81 -4.20 33.30
CA LEU A 353 28.14 -4.73 33.00
C LEU A 353 28.05 -6.16 32.45
N ASP A 354 27.27 -7.02 33.10
CA ASP A 354 27.04 -8.42 32.71
C ASP A 354 26.42 -8.54 31.30
N GLN A 355 25.45 -7.67 30.96
CA GLN A 355 24.87 -7.59 29.62
C GLN A 355 25.91 -7.17 28.58
N VAL A 356 26.70 -6.12 28.85
CA VAL A 356 27.72 -5.62 27.89
C VAL A 356 28.85 -6.64 27.67
N ILE A 357 29.23 -7.44 28.68
CA ILE A 357 30.18 -8.54 28.51
C ILE A 357 29.58 -9.64 27.61
N LYS A 358 28.31 -10.01 27.82
CA LYS A 358 27.61 -11.04 27.03
C LYS A 358 27.37 -10.64 25.58
N GLU A 359 27.02 -9.38 25.32
CA GLU A 359 26.77 -8.85 23.97
C GLU A 359 28.07 -8.51 23.23
N GLY A 360 29.11 -8.06 23.94
CA GLY A 360 30.39 -7.66 23.37
C GLY A 360 31.42 -8.78 23.16
N GLY A 361 31.19 -9.96 23.74
CA GLY A 361 32.01 -11.16 23.55
C GLY A 361 33.46 -11.08 24.09
N LYS A 362 33.84 -9.99 24.77
CA LYS A 362 35.20 -9.77 25.29
C LYS A 362 35.18 -9.09 26.66
N ASP A 363 35.95 -9.60 27.62
CA ASP A 363 36.20 -8.87 28.87
C ASP A 363 37.09 -7.67 28.55
N GLY A 364 36.46 -6.51 28.41
CA GLY A 364 37.12 -5.24 28.09
C GLY A 364 36.36 -4.02 28.63
N TRP A 365 35.56 -4.19 29.67
CA TRP A 365 34.68 -3.15 30.22
C TRP A 365 34.79 -3.09 31.75
N LYS A 366 34.77 -1.88 32.32
CA LYS A 366 34.74 -1.69 33.79
C LYS A 366 34.04 -0.40 34.21
N ARG A 367 33.42 -0.40 35.39
CA ARG A 367 32.83 0.83 35.96
C ARG A 367 33.89 1.76 36.54
N CYS A 368 33.73 3.05 36.26
CA CYS A 368 34.52 4.08 36.89
C CYS A 368 34.06 4.36 38.33
N TYR A 369 34.93 4.12 39.32
CA TYR A 369 34.65 4.34 40.75
C TYR A 369 34.07 5.74 41.11
N LYS A 370 34.32 6.77 40.29
CA LYS A 370 33.94 8.16 40.56
C LYS A 370 32.56 8.55 40.00
N CYS A 371 32.16 7.98 38.86
CA CYS A 371 30.90 8.34 38.18
C CYS A 371 30.04 7.15 37.74
N GLN A 372 30.43 5.93 38.10
CA GLN A 372 29.76 4.64 37.83
C GLN A 372 29.50 4.26 36.37
N ASN A 373 29.69 5.17 35.41
CA ASN A 373 29.70 4.86 33.98
C ASN A 373 30.67 3.72 33.64
N LEU A 374 30.25 2.84 32.74
CA LEU A 374 31.11 1.88 32.07
C LEU A 374 32.15 2.58 31.18
N VAL A 375 33.35 2.01 31.15
CA VAL A 375 34.49 2.48 30.36
C VAL A 375 35.05 1.27 29.60
N PRO A 376 35.21 1.34 28.27
CA PRO A 376 35.86 0.29 27.50
C PRO A 376 37.39 0.38 27.64
N LEU A 377 38.06 -0.75 27.48
CA LEU A 377 39.50 -0.88 27.48
C LEU A 377 40.05 -0.64 26.06
N GLU A 378 40.44 0.61 25.76
CA GLU A 378 40.90 1.01 24.43
C GLU A 378 42.29 0.44 24.04
N LYS A 379 43.07 -0.08 25.01
CA LYS A 379 44.44 -0.59 24.82
C LYS A 379 44.75 -1.71 25.80
N ALA A 380 45.64 -2.63 25.40
CA ALA A 380 46.19 -3.68 26.25
C ALA A 380 47.13 -3.11 27.34
N SER A 381 46.55 -2.51 28.38
CA SER A 381 47.28 -1.91 29.50
C SER A 381 46.42 -1.94 30.76
N THR A 382 47.02 -2.15 31.93
CA THR A 382 46.27 -2.22 33.20
C THR A 382 45.74 -0.86 33.68
N HIS A 383 46.05 0.25 32.99
CA HIS A 383 45.53 1.60 33.22
C HIS A 383 44.25 1.90 32.43
N MET A 384 43.28 2.56 33.06
CA MET A 384 42.08 3.12 32.42
C MET A 384 41.89 4.59 32.79
N THR A 385 41.33 5.37 31.86
CA THR A 385 40.91 6.76 32.10
C THR A 385 39.45 6.97 31.69
N CYS A 386 38.59 7.34 32.65
CA CYS A 386 37.20 7.67 32.35
C CYS A 386 37.05 9.10 31.80
N ARG A 387 35.98 9.35 31.03
CA ARG A 387 35.52 10.69 30.60
C ARG A 387 35.37 11.70 31.77
N CYS A 388 35.14 11.24 33.00
CA CYS A 388 35.10 12.09 34.21
C CYS A 388 36.50 12.47 34.79
N LYS A 389 37.58 12.17 34.05
CA LYS A 389 39.00 12.34 34.37
C LYS A 389 39.50 11.55 35.59
N ALA A 390 38.77 10.53 36.02
CA ALA A 390 39.27 9.55 36.99
C ALA A 390 40.12 8.49 36.30
N GLN A 391 41.26 8.15 36.90
CA GLN A 391 42.17 7.11 36.46
C GLN A 391 42.11 5.94 37.45
N PHE A 392 42.08 4.71 36.95
CA PHE A 392 41.93 3.50 37.76
C PHE A 392 42.49 2.28 37.04
N CYS A 393 42.72 1.20 37.77
CA CYS A 393 43.22 -0.04 37.18
C CYS A 393 42.10 -0.89 36.58
N TYR A 394 42.30 -1.43 35.37
CA TYR A 394 41.39 -2.39 34.73
C TYR A 394 41.24 -3.68 35.54
N THR A 395 42.34 -4.23 36.06
CA THR A 395 42.31 -5.47 36.85
C THR A 395 41.62 -5.23 38.20
N CYS A 396 42.19 -4.39 39.08
CA CYS A 396 41.71 -4.30 40.47
C CYS A 396 40.59 -3.27 40.72
N GLY A 397 40.35 -2.30 39.83
CA GLY A 397 39.42 -1.18 40.06
C GLY A 397 39.89 -0.12 41.06
N GLY A 398 41.10 -0.26 41.63
CA GLY A 398 41.74 0.72 42.51
C GLY A 398 42.07 2.04 41.79
N VAL A 399 42.11 3.13 42.54
CA VAL A 399 42.45 4.48 42.05
C VAL A 399 43.91 4.51 41.61
N TRP A 400 44.19 4.93 40.39
CA TRP A 400 45.56 4.92 39.85
C TRP A 400 46.36 6.14 40.33
N ASP A 401 47.61 5.94 40.76
CA ASP A 401 48.57 7.02 41.05
C ASP A 401 49.55 7.19 39.87
N VAL A 402 49.97 8.43 39.62
CA VAL A 402 50.89 8.77 38.53
C VAL A 402 52.33 8.36 38.85
N ASN A 403 52.70 8.26 40.14
CA ASN A 403 54.04 7.88 40.60
C ASN A 403 54.12 6.38 40.93
N ASP A 404 53.15 5.89 41.71
CA ASP A 404 53.16 4.52 42.25
C ASP A 404 52.31 3.52 41.43
N GLY A 405 51.62 3.98 40.38
CA GLY A 405 50.87 3.13 39.46
C GLY A 405 49.60 2.52 40.06
N CYS A 406 49.51 1.19 40.05
CA CYS A 406 48.36 0.43 40.55
C CYS A 406 48.52 0.12 42.04
N PRO A 407 47.66 0.59 42.96
CA PRO A 407 47.79 0.33 44.39
C PRO A 407 47.65 -1.14 44.84
N ASN A 408 47.44 -2.07 43.91
CA ASN A 408 47.32 -3.50 44.15
C ASN A 408 48.21 -4.31 43.18
N ASP A 409 49.28 -3.71 42.64
CA ASP A 409 50.40 -4.37 41.96
C ASP A 409 49.97 -5.40 40.88
N CYS A 410 49.05 -4.99 40.01
CA CYS A 410 48.46 -5.87 39.00
C CYS A 410 49.30 -5.92 37.71
N ASP A 411 49.88 -7.08 37.43
CA ASP A 411 50.36 -7.46 36.10
C ASP A 411 49.18 -7.61 35.11
N GLY A 412 49.48 -7.59 33.81
CA GLY A 412 48.51 -7.74 32.73
C GLY A 412 49.09 -8.24 31.40
N GLU A 413 50.36 -8.69 31.33
CA GLU A 413 50.92 -9.19 30.08
C GLU A 413 50.48 -10.65 29.78
N GLU A 414 50.57 -11.54 30.78
CA GLU A 414 50.25 -12.98 30.65
C GLU A 414 48.83 -13.26 30.13
N GLU A 415 47.82 -12.57 30.67
CA GLU A 415 46.41 -12.74 30.29
C GLU A 415 46.10 -12.21 28.88
N MET A 416 46.90 -11.26 28.36
CA MET A 416 46.70 -10.69 27.03
C MET A 416 47.35 -11.52 25.93
N ASP A 417 48.49 -12.17 26.21
CA ASP A 417 49.11 -13.10 25.27
C ASP A 417 48.30 -14.40 25.14
N ARG A 418 47.72 -14.91 26.23
CA ARG A 418 46.76 -16.03 26.21
C ARG A 418 45.61 -15.77 25.23
N ARG A 419 44.96 -14.61 25.35
CA ARG A 419 43.86 -14.18 24.46
C ARG A 419 44.28 -14.12 23.00
N ARG A 420 45.51 -13.65 22.69
CA ARG A 420 46.02 -13.61 21.30
C ARG A 420 46.15 -15.01 20.71
N THR A 421 46.61 -16.00 21.50
CA THR A 421 46.70 -17.39 21.02
C THR A 421 45.32 -18.03 20.84
N GLU A 422 44.34 -17.70 21.68
CA GLU A 422 42.96 -18.17 21.55
C GLU A 422 42.26 -17.57 20.32
N GLU A 423 42.43 -16.27 20.05
CA GLU A 423 41.91 -15.62 18.83
C GLU A 423 42.58 -16.15 17.56
N GLN A 424 43.90 -16.44 17.58
CA GLN A 424 44.61 -17.02 16.44
C GLN A 424 44.17 -18.46 16.13
N ALA A 425 43.89 -19.28 17.16
CA ALA A 425 43.38 -20.62 16.97
C ALA A 425 41.97 -20.63 16.34
N GLN A 426 41.08 -19.75 16.80
CA GLN A 426 39.72 -19.61 16.25
C GLN A 426 39.72 -19.15 14.79
N LEU A 427 40.64 -18.25 14.41
CA LEU A 427 40.79 -17.82 13.02
C LEU A 427 41.29 -18.95 12.11
N ALA A 428 42.23 -19.77 12.58
CA ALA A 428 42.71 -20.94 11.85
C ALA A 428 41.60 -22.00 11.66
N GLU A 429 40.83 -22.30 12.71
CA GLU A 429 39.69 -23.23 12.63
C GLU A 429 38.61 -22.76 11.64
N TYR A 430 38.33 -21.45 11.60
CA TYR A 430 37.43 -20.84 10.62
C TYR A 430 37.99 -20.88 9.19
N GLU A 431 39.29 -20.64 9.00
CA GLU A 431 39.94 -20.73 7.69
C GLU A 431 39.97 -22.17 7.16
N ASP A 432 40.20 -23.17 8.04
CA ASP A 432 40.12 -24.59 7.71
C ASP A 432 38.69 -25.04 7.36
N GLU A 433 37.67 -24.63 8.14
CA GLU A 433 36.26 -24.94 7.81
C GLU A 433 35.87 -24.32 6.47
N LYS A 434 36.24 -23.05 6.25
CA LYS A 434 35.98 -22.34 5.00
C LYS A 434 36.68 -23.03 3.82
N ALA A 435 37.95 -23.42 3.97
CA ALA A 435 38.69 -24.14 2.93
C ALA A 435 38.06 -25.50 2.62
N ALA A 436 37.53 -26.21 3.62
CA ALA A 436 36.78 -27.44 3.43
C ALA A 436 35.46 -27.22 2.66
N GLN A 437 34.72 -26.13 2.96
CA GLN A 437 33.52 -25.75 2.22
C GLN A 437 33.83 -25.35 0.76
N GLU A 438 34.87 -24.54 0.51
CA GLU A 438 35.31 -24.16 -0.84
C GLU A 438 35.81 -25.38 -1.64
N ALA A 439 36.53 -26.31 -1.01
CA ALA A 439 36.96 -27.57 -1.64
C ALA A 439 35.78 -28.50 -1.96
N ALA A 440 34.79 -28.60 -1.07
CA ALA A 440 33.58 -29.39 -1.31
C ALA A 440 32.73 -28.80 -2.46
N ALA A 441 32.61 -27.48 -2.53
CA ALA A 441 31.93 -26.79 -3.63
C ALA A 441 32.68 -26.98 -4.97
N ALA A 442 34.02 -26.90 -4.95
CA ALA A 442 34.85 -27.18 -6.12
C ALA A 442 34.68 -28.64 -6.60
N ALA A 443 34.72 -29.62 -5.70
CA ALA A 443 34.49 -31.03 -6.02
C ALA A 443 33.09 -31.29 -6.60
N ALA A 444 32.04 -30.68 -6.02
CA ALA A 444 30.68 -30.78 -6.54
C ALA A 444 30.53 -30.12 -7.93
N SER A 445 31.28 -29.04 -8.20
CA SER A 445 31.32 -28.42 -9.53
C SER A 445 32.00 -29.30 -10.58
N ALA A 446 33.06 -30.03 -10.19
CA ALA A 446 33.74 -30.99 -11.05
C ALA A 446 32.85 -32.20 -11.36
N GLU A 447 32.23 -32.81 -10.33
CA GLU A 447 31.30 -33.94 -10.52
C GLU A 447 30.15 -33.57 -11.48
N ARG A 448 29.64 -32.33 -11.39
CA ARG A 448 28.63 -31.82 -12.31
C ARG A 448 29.12 -31.72 -13.77
N LEU A 449 30.31 -31.17 -14.01
CA LEU A 449 30.87 -31.06 -15.35
C LEU A 449 31.16 -32.44 -15.96
N GLU A 450 31.63 -33.40 -15.16
CA GLU A 450 31.79 -34.79 -15.57
C GLU A 450 30.44 -35.47 -15.88
N ALA A 451 29.39 -35.17 -15.12
CA ALA A 451 28.04 -35.66 -15.39
C ALA A 451 27.44 -35.05 -16.67
N GLU A 452 27.69 -33.77 -16.93
CA GLU A 452 27.29 -33.07 -18.16
C GLU A 452 28.03 -33.63 -19.39
N GLU A 453 29.33 -33.93 -19.27
CA GLU A 453 30.09 -34.61 -20.32
C GLU A 453 29.65 -36.06 -20.56
N ARG A 454 29.41 -36.85 -19.50
CA ARG A 454 28.95 -38.24 -19.64
C ARG A 454 27.55 -38.32 -20.27
N THR A 455 26.64 -37.40 -19.94
CA THR A 455 25.35 -37.27 -20.63
C THR A 455 25.53 -36.91 -22.10
N ARG A 456 26.40 -35.93 -22.42
CA ARG A 456 26.68 -35.50 -23.81
C ARG A 456 27.25 -36.63 -24.68
N ASN A 457 28.08 -37.48 -24.11
CA ASN A 457 28.79 -38.53 -24.84
C ASN A 457 27.99 -39.85 -24.94
N ASN A 458 26.81 -39.93 -24.30
CA ASN A 458 25.95 -41.11 -24.32
C ASN A 458 24.94 -41.06 -25.49
N ALA A 459 24.77 -42.19 -26.17
CA ALA A 459 23.96 -42.31 -27.38
C ALA A 459 22.44 -42.29 -27.11
N ASP A 460 21.97 -42.80 -25.97
CA ASP A 460 20.55 -42.90 -25.65
C ASP A 460 19.95 -41.53 -25.34
N PHE A 461 20.69 -40.69 -24.60
CA PHE A 461 20.31 -39.28 -24.41
C PHE A 461 20.28 -38.50 -25.74
N SER A 462 21.24 -38.78 -26.63
CA SER A 462 21.28 -38.17 -27.96
C SER A 462 20.09 -38.60 -28.82
N HIS A 463 19.70 -39.88 -28.79
CA HIS A 463 18.53 -40.42 -29.46
C HIS A 463 17.21 -39.89 -28.87
N LEU A 464 17.12 -39.75 -27.55
CA LEU A 464 15.94 -39.16 -26.89
C LEU A 464 15.76 -37.67 -27.27
N ALA A 465 16.86 -36.91 -27.32
CA ALA A 465 16.85 -35.52 -27.77
C ALA A 465 16.43 -35.38 -29.25
N GLU A 466 16.85 -36.31 -30.12
CA GLU A 466 16.43 -36.40 -31.52
C GLU A 466 14.92 -36.66 -31.63
N MET A 467 14.40 -37.68 -30.95
CA MET A 467 12.98 -38.04 -30.93
C MET A 467 12.10 -36.88 -30.45
N HIS A 468 12.49 -36.19 -29.37
CA HIS A 468 11.76 -35.03 -28.86
C HIS A 468 11.78 -33.85 -29.86
N ARG A 469 12.88 -33.64 -30.60
CA ARG A 469 12.97 -32.56 -31.61
C ARG A 469 12.08 -32.83 -32.82
N GLN A 470 12.06 -34.06 -33.32
CA GLN A 470 11.17 -34.46 -34.42
C GLN A 470 9.69 -34.40 -34.00
N GLU A 471 9.38 -34.66 -32.73
CA GLU A 471 8.03 -34.49 -32.20
C GLU A 471 7.63 -33.01 -32.04
N LEU A 472 8.57 -32.13 -31.65
CA LEU A 472 8.38 -30.68 -31.70
C LEU A 472 8.09 -30.20 -33.13
N GLU A 473 8.83 -30.68 -34.13
CA GLU A 473 8.66 -30.32 -35.54
C GLU A 473 7.25 -30.67 -36.04
N ARG A 474 6.83 -31.93 -35.88
CA ARG A 474 5.46 -32.37 -36.23
C ARG A 474 4.37 -31.60 -35.48
N PHE A 475 4.61 -31.24 -34.20
CA PHE A 475 3.67 -30.42 -33.43
C PHE A 475 3.53 -29.02 -34.03
N LEU A 476 4.64 -28.40 -34.45
CA LEU A 476 4.64 -27.05 -35.03
C LEU A 476 3.95 -27.04 -36.40
N GLU A 477 4.23 -28.02 -37.26
CA GLU A 477 3.56 -28.19 -38.56
C GLU A 477 2.05 -28.39 -38.39
N PHE A 478 1.63 -29.33 -37.53
CA PHE A 478 0.21 -29.58 -37.26
C PHE A 478 -0.50 -28.33 -36.69
N ALA A 479 0.18 -27.58 -35.81
CA ALA A 479 -0.35 -26.34 -35.28
C ALA A 479 -0.40 -25.20 -36.32
N GLU A 480 0.50 -25.19 -37.32
CA GLU A 480 0.45 -24.28 -38.47
C GLU A 480 -0.73 -24.60 -39.38
N GLN A 481 -0.86 -25.87 -39.79
CA GLN A 481 -1.92 -26.36 -40.67
C GLN A 481 -3.31 -26.07 -40.06
N GLY A 482 -3.50 -26.30 -38.76
CA GLY A 482 -4.74 -25.94 -38.06
C GLY A 482 -5.04 -24.44 -38.08
N ARG A 483 -4.02 -23.57 -37.93
CA ARG A 483 -4.17 -22.11 -38.08
C ARG A 483 -4.44 -21.70 -39.54
N GLU A 484 -3.93 -22.42 -40.52
CA GLU A 484 -4.14 -22.13 -41.94
C GLU A 484 -5.52 -22.55 -42.43
N HIS A 485 -5.96 -23.76 -42.11
CA HIS A 485 -7.30 -24.24 -42.46
C HIS A 485 -8.39 -23.34 -41.86
N MET A 486 -8.25 -22.96 -40.59
CA MET A 486 -9.11 -21.99 -39.92
C MET A 486 -9.15 -20.64 -40.66
N ARG A 487 -7.98 -20.06 -40.98
CA ARG A 487 -7.89 -18.78 -41.72
C ARG A 487 -8.52 -18.88 -43.10
N ALA A 488 -8.27 -19.97 -43.82
CA ALA A 488 -8.84 -20.23 -45.14
C ALA A 488 -10.38 -20.28 -45.08
N ARG A 489 -10.94 -21.12 -44.18
CA ARG A 489 -12.38 -21.27 -43.96
C ARG A 489 -13.07 -19.94 -43.63
N PHE A 490 -12.50 -19.13 -42.73
CA PHE A 490 -13.04 -17.80 -42.44
C PHE A 490 -12.90 -16.82 -43.61
N SER A 491 -11.81 -16.88 -44.37
CA SER A 491 -11.64 -16.02 -45.56
C SER A 491 -12.69 -16.33 -46.64
N GLU A 492 -13.03 -17.61 -46.84
CA GLU A 492 -14.05 -18.05 -47.78
C GLU A 492 -15.46 -17.65 -47.33
N GLN A 493 -15.81 -17.90 -46.06
CA GLN A 493 -17.09 -17.49 -45.47
C GLN A 493 -17.29 -15.97 -45.55
N LYS A 494 -16.26 -15.18 -45.22
CA LYS A 494 -16.28 -13.72 -45.31
C LYS A 494 -16.42 -13.25 -46.76
N SER A 495 -15.72 -13.88 -47.71
CA SER A 495 -15.83 -13.59 -49.14
C SER A 495 -17.24 -13.88 -49.68
N TRP A 496 -17.81 -15.04 -49.34
CA TRP A 496 -19.18 -15.42 -49.69
C TRP A 496 -20.21 -14.46 -49.10
N MET A 497 -20.09 -14.12 -47.82
CA MET A 497 -20.98 -13.17 -47.15
C MET A 497 -20.90 -11.77 -47.79
N MET A 498 -19.69 -11.25 -48.02
CA MET A 498 -19.47 -9.96 -48.69
C MET A 498 -20.06 -9.93 -50.10
N LYS A 499 -19.93 -11.02 -50.86
CA LYS A 499 -20.56 -11.15 -52.19
C LYS A 499 -22.08 -11.12 -52.10
N ARG A 500 -22.68 -11.92 -51.20
CA ARG A 500 -24.13 -11.92 -50.94
C ARG A 500 -24.64 -10.55 -50.51
N HIS A 501 -23.89 -9.83 -49.66
CA HIS A 501 -24.22 -8.46 -49.25
C HIS A 501 -24.14 -7.45 -50.40
N ALA A 502 -23.19 -7.61 -51.34
CA ALA A 502 -23.14 -6.80 -52.56
C ALA A 502 -24.34 -7.07 -53.47
N GLU A 503 -24.66 -8.35 -53.73
CA GLU A 503 -25.81 -8.77 -54.54
C GLU A 503 -27.15 -8.26 -53.96
N LEU A 504 -27.34 -8.32 -52.62
CA LEU A 504 -28.52 -7.76 -51.96
C LEU A 504 -28.61 -6.23 -52.10
N LYS A 505 -27.48 -5.50 -51.94
CA LYS A 505 -27.45 -4.04 -52.08
C LYS A 505 -27.78 -3.58 -53.50
N GLU A 506 -27.22 -4.22 -54.52
CA GLU A 506 -27.54 -3.84 -55.91
C GLU A 506 -28.96 -4.27 -56.29
N SER A 507 -29.45 -5.44 -55.83
CA SER A 507 -30.84 -5.85 -56.03
C SER A 507 -31.86 -4.96 -55.29
N MET A 508 -31.46 -4.26 -54.24
CA MET A 508 -32.29 -3.23 -53.59
C MET A 508 -32.30 -1.95 -54.41
N LYS A 509 -31.13 -1.40 -54.77
CA LYS A 509 -31.01 -0.22 -55.65
C LYS A 509 -31.78 -0.37 -56.96
N GLU A 510 -31.71 -1.54 -57.59
CA GLU A 510 -32.39 -1.80 -58.87
C GLU A 510 -33.92 -1.73 -58.73
N LYS A 511 -34.48 -2.13 -57.59
CA LYS A 511 -35.92 -1.99 -57.27
C LYS A 511 -36.25 -0.52 -57.00
N HIS A 512 -35.48 0.12 -56.13
CA HIS A 512 -35.65 1.53 -55.78
C HIS A 512 -35.65 2.45 -57.00
N ALA A 513 -34.70 2.26 -57.93
CA ALA A 513 -34.63 2.98 -59.20
C ALA A 513 -35.84 2.70 -60.13
N LYS A 514 -36.33 1.45 -60.18
CA LYS A 514 -37.55 1.10 -60.94
C LYS A 514 -38.80 1.75 -60.35
N ASP A 515 -38.89 1.87 -59.03
CA ASP A 515 -40.03 2.50 -58.35
C ASP A 515 -40.02 4.02 -58.52
N VAL A 516 -38.83 4.66 -58.51
CA VAL A 516 -38.65 6.08 -58.86
C VAL A 516 -39.07 6.32 -60.32
N SER A 517 -38.53 5.59 -61.28
CA SER A 517 -38.89 5.74 -62.71
C SER A 517 -40.39 5.53 -62.96
N GLN A 518 -41.01 4.51 -62.33
CA GLN A 518 -42.46 4.31 -62.40
C GLN A 518 -43.27 5.43 -61.72
N LEU A 519 -42.71 6.15 -60.75
CA LEU A 519 -43.34 7.33 -60.17
C LEU A 519 -43.21 8.52 -61.13
N GLU A 520 -42.04 8.75 -61.72
CA GLU A 520 -41.79 9.78 -62.74
C GLU A 520 -42.74 9.65 -63.93
N ASP A 521 -42.88 8.45 -64.52
CA ASP A 521 -43.81 8.19 -65.64
C ASP A 521 -45.25 8.56 -65.28
N ARG A 522 -45.72 8.17 -64.08
CA ARG A 522 -47.06 8.50 -63.59
C ARG A 522 -47.21 10.01 -63.31
N GLN A 523 -46.14 10.69 -62.94
CA GLN A 523 -46.14 12.14 -62.73
C GLN A 523 -46.20 12.90 -64.06
N VAL A 524 -45.41 12.51 -65.05
CA VAL A 524 -45.42 13.08 -66.42
C VAL A 524 -46.79 12.89 -67.07
N ALA A 525 -47.35 11.67 -67.02
CA ALA A 525 -48.69 11.40 -67.56
C ALA A 525 -49.78 12.28 -66.91
N ALA A 526 -49.76 12.42 -65.58
CA ALA A 526 -50.71 13.28 -64.86
C ALA A 526 -50.55 14.77 -65.17
N GLU A 527 -49.33 15.25 -65.47
CA GLU A 527 -49.14 16.62 -65.95
C GLU A 527 -49.66 16.79 -67.39
N MET A 528 -49.42 15.82 -68.28
CA MET A 528 -49.92 15.86 -69.65
C MET A 528 -51.45 15.89 -69.69
N ASP A 529 -52.14 15.07 -68.90
CA ASP A 529 -53.61 15.09 -68.82
C ASP A 529 -54.14 16.40 -68.21
N LEU A 530 -53.45 16.96 -67.22
CA LEU A 530 -53.81 18.29 -66.69
C LEU A 530 -53.65 19.37 -67.77
N ARG A 531 -52.56 19.37 -68.55
CA ARG A 531 -52.37 20.30 -69.67
C ARG A 531 -53.46 20.14 -70.73
N ASN A 532 -53.73 18.92 -71.17
CA ASN A 532 -54.77 18.58 -72.15
C ASN A 532 -56.16 19.09 -71.73
N THR A 533 -56.54 18.92 -70.46
CA THR A 533 -57.83 19.39 -69.93
C THR A 533 -57.90 20.90 -69.78
N LEU A 534 -56.80 21.56 -69.38
CA LEU A 534 -56.71 23.01 -69.31
C LEU A 534 -56.80 23.64 -70.70
N GLU A 535 -56.08 23.14 -71.70
CA GLU A 535 -56.18 23.57 -73.10
C GLU A 535 -57.57 23.33 -73.70
N ALA A 536 -58.22 22.22 -73.36
CA ALA A 536 -59.60 21.96 -73.78
C ALA A 536 -60.57 22.99 -73.18
N SER A 537 -60.39 23.34 -71.91
CA SER A 537 -61.18 24.39 -71.26
C SER A 537 -60.95 25.76 -71.89
N GLU A 538 -59.70 26.10 -72.23
CA GLU A 538 -59.37 27.37 -72.89
C GLU A 538 -59.98 27.46 -74.30
N ARG A 539 -59.89 26.38 -75.09
CA ARG A 539 -60.58 26.25 -76.38
C ARG A 539 -62.10 26.44 -76.22
N SER A 540 -62.70 25.90 -75.16
CA SER A 540 -64.14 26.05 -74.90
C SER A 540 -64.54 27.50 -74.58
N VAL A 541 -63.74 28.23 -73.77
CA VAL A 541 -63.97 29.65 -73.47
C VAL A 541 -63.75 30.49 -74.73
N ARG A 542 -62.71 30.21 -75.52
CA ARG A 542 -62.40 30.90 -76.78
C ARG A 542 -63.49 30.71 -77.84
N ILE A 543 -64.10 29.53 -77.92
CA ILE A 543 -65.26 29.25 -78.79
C ILE A 543 -66.52 29.96 -78.26
N ARG A 544 -66.76 29.93 -76.94
CA ARG A 544 -67.90 30.61 -76.32
C ARG A 544 -67.84 32.13 -76.51
N LEU A 545 -66.67 32.73 -76.33
CA LEU A 545 -66.42 34.14 -76.63
C LEU A 545 -66.81 34.46 -78.07
N LYS A 546 -66.24 33.78 -79.07
CA LYS A 546 -66.59 33.99 -80.48
C LYS A 546 -68.08 33.86 -80.80
N HIS A 547 -68.76 32.92 -80.14
CA HIS A 547 -70.22 32.77 -80.29
C HIS A 547 -70.99 33.93 -79.64
N MET A 548 -70.56 34.42 -78.48
CA MET A 548 -71.20 35.56 -77.78
C MET A 548 -70.89 36.91 -78.44
N GLU A 549 -69.67 37.10 -78.96
CA GLU A 549 -69.25 38.20 -79.83
C GLU A 549 -70.17 38.24 -81.06
N ALA A 550 -70.24 37.16 -81.85
CA ALA A 550 -71.11 37.07 -83.03
C ALA A 550 -72.62 37.20 -82.70
N TYR A 551 -73.06 36.78 -81.51
CA TYR A 551 -74.43 36.99 -81.04
C TYR A 551 -74.74 38.47 -80.78
N CYS A 552 -73.78 39.23 -80.23
CA CYS A 552 -73.94 40.67 -79.99
C CYS A 552 -73.80 41.48 -81.28
N ASP A 553 -72.80 41.18 -82.10
CA ASP A 553 -72.51 41.88 -83.36
C ASP A 553 -73.55 41.62 -84.45
N GLY A 554 -74.24 40.48 -84.40
CA GLY A 554 -75.20 40.04 -85.43
C GLY A 554 -76.37 41.01 -85.68
N LEU A 555 -76.69 41.87 -84.71
CA LEU A 555 -77.69 42.93 -84.88
C LEU A 555 -77.20 44.09 -85.77
N GLY A 556 -75.89 44.35 -85.83
CA GLY A 556 -75.33 45.50 -86.53
C GLY A 556 -75.42 45.44 -88.06
N ARG A 557 -75.65 44.26 -88.66
CA ARG A 557 -75.79 44.10 -90.12
C ARG A 557 -77.22 44.02 -90.63
N ASN A 558 -78.15 43.51 -89.82
CA ASN A 558 -79.52 43.23 -90.30
C ASN A 558 -80.47 44.44 -90.22
N GLY A 559 -80.07 45.53 -89.56
CA GLY A 559 -80.86 46.76 -89.48
C GLY A 559 -80.88 47.65 -90.73
N ALA A 560 -80.21 47.26 -91.83
CA ALA A 560 -79.97 48.13 -92.98
C ALA A 560 -80.78 47.79 -94.26
N ASN A 561 -81.33 46.57 -94.38
CA ASN A 561 -82.07 46.13 -95.58
C ASN A 561 -83.30 45.31 -95.17
N SER A 562 -84.44 45.96 -94.99
CA SER A 562 -85.73 45.30 -94.72
C SER A 562 -86.61 45.33 -95.97
N SER A 563 -86.92 44.16 -96.52
CA SER A 563 -87.96 43.97 -97.54
C SER A 563 -89.07 43.09 -96.94
N PRO A 564 -90.36 43.46 -97.05
CA PRO A 564 -91.41 42.82 -96.25
C PRO A 564 -91.93 41.51 -96.87
N GLY A 565 -91.83 40.40 -96.15
CA GLY A 565 -92.64 39.20 -96.44
C GLY A 565 -92.03 37.85 -96.04
N SER A 566 -92.25 37.40 -94.78
CA SER A 566 -92.51 35.99 -94.39
C SER A 566 -92.55 35.85 -92.85
N ASP A 567 -92.94 34.67 -92.38
CA ASP A 567 -93.48 34.43 -91.04
C ASP A 567 -92.55 34.61 -89.83
N SER A 568 -93.20 35.11 -88.78
CA SER A 568 -92.91 34.99 -87.35
C SER A 568 -91.68 34.18 -86.90
N GLN A 569 -90.50 34.79 -86.94
CA GLN A 569 -89.40 34.45 -86.04
C GLN A 569 -89.07 35.69 -85.17
N PRO A 570 -89.04 35.58 -83.83
CA PRO A 570 -89.05 36.76 -82.95
C PRO A 570 -87.77 37.58 -83.07
N HIS A 571 -87.93 38.92 -83.14
CA HIS A 571 -86.82 39.87 -83.21
C HIS A 571 -85.90 39.73 -82.00
N ARG A 572 -84.68 39.23 -82.22
CA ARG A 572 -83.74 38.84 -81.17
C ARG A 572 -83.06 40.06 -80.57
N VAL A 573 -83.46 40.45 -79.36
CA VAL A 573 -82.87 41.59 -78.62
C VAL A 573 -81.74 41.11 -77.72
N VAL A 574 -80.55 41.69 -77.87
CA VAL A 574 -79.43 41.56 -76.91
C VAL A 574 -79.81 42.32 -75.65
N THR A 575 -79.78 41.64 -74.50
CA THR A 575 -80.12 42.22 -73.20
C THR A 575 -78.86 42.70 -72.46
N GLU A 576 -79.06 43.54 -71.43
CA GLU A 576 -77.98 43.95 -70.53
C GLU A 576 -77.32 42.75 -69.80
N ARG A 577 -78.07 41.66 -69.60
CA ARG A 577 -77.54 40.40 -69.08
C ARG A 577 -76.52 39.78 -70.04
N ASP A 578 -76.83 39.70 -71.34
CA ASP A 578 -75.96 39.06 -72.33
C ASP A 578 -74.62 39.79 -72.46
N LEU A 579 -74.65 41.13 -72.44
CA LEU A 579 -73.44 41.97 -72.41
C LEU A 579 -72.63 41.78 -71.11
N ARG A 580 -73.31 41.64 -69.97
CA ARG A 580 -72.67 41.37 -68.68
C ARG A 580 -72.04 39.97 -68.64
N GLU A 581 -72.67 38.97 -69.24
CA GLU A 581 -72.14 37.62 -69.38
C GLU A 581 -70.94 37.57 -70.36
N LEU A 582 -70.96 38.34 -71.45
CA LEU A 582 -69.81 38.52 -72.35
C LEU A 582 -68.61 39.13 -71.59
N GLY A 583 -68.85 40.18 -70.79
CA GLY A 583 -67.83 40.75 -69.91
C GLY A 583 -67.26 39.75 -68.88
N GLN A 584 -68.10 38.86 -68.35
CA GLN A 584 -67.63 37.75 -67.51
C GLN A 584 -66.75 36.76 -68.27
N GLN A 585 -67.07 36.42 -69.53
CA GLN A 585 -66.22 35.53 -70.33
C GLN A 585 -64.84 36.14 -70.64
N TYR A 586 -64.74 37.46 -70.86
CA TYR A 586 -63.44 38.14 -70.98
C TYR A 586 -62.64 38.10 -69.67
N ASN A 587 -63.27 38.38 -68.53
CA ASN A 587 -62.60 38.26 -67.22
C ASN A 587 -62.13 36.82 -66.94
N ILE A 588 -62.87 35.80 -67.39
CA ILE A 588 -62.46 34.40 -67.31
C ILE A 588 -61.22 34.15 -68.18
N ARG A 589 -61.22 34.60 -69.45
CA ARG A 589 -60.06 34.51 -70.37
C ARG A 589 -58.81 35.15 -69.78
N ASP A 590 -58.92 36.36 -69.24
CA ASP A 590 -57.78 37.16 -68.75
C ASP A 590 -57.30 36.75 -67.34
N GLY A 591 -58.08 35.90 -66.65
CA GLY A 591 -57.66 35.14 -65.48
C GLY A 591 -57.11 33.74 -65.80
N MET A 592 -57.29 33.25 -67.03
CA MET A 592 -57.18 31.82 -67.36
C MET A 592 -55.75 31.29 -67.24
N GLU A 593 -54.79 31.97 -67.87
CA GLU A 593 -53.37 31.60 -67.85
C GLU A 593 -52.82 31.50 -66.42
N ARG A 594 -53.10 32.51 -65.58
CA ARG A 594 -52.69 32.51 -64.16
C ARG A 594 -53.35 31.39 -63.36
N SER A 595 -54.62 31.08 -63.63
CA SER A 595 -55.32 29.94 -63.03
C SER A 595 -54.73 28.60 -63.47
N HIS A 596 -54.35 28.47 -64.74
CA HIS A 596 -53.74 27.27 -65.32
C HIS A 596 -52.35 27.03 -64.72
N GLN A 597 -51.50 28.05 -64.69
CA GLN A 597 -50.17 27.96 -64.11
C GLN A 597 -50.22 27.65 -62.60
N ALA A 598 -51.14 28.27 -61.84
CA ALA A 598 -51.32 27.97 -60.42
C ALA A 598 -51.75 26.51 -60.18
N LYS A 599 -52.64 25.95 -61.02
CA LYS A 599 -53.02 24.52 -60.95
C LYS A 599 -51.85 23.60 -61.26
N ILE A 600 -51.06 23.92 -62.29
CA ILE A 600 -49.87 23.12 -62.66
C ILE A 600 -48.82 23.18 -61.54
N ASN A 601 -48.56 24.34 -60.95
CA ASN A 601 -47.63 24.48 -59.83
C ASN A 601 -48.07 23.64 -58.62
N VAL A 602 -49.30 23.84 -58.11
CA VAL A 602 -49.82 23.08 -56.96
C VAL A 602 -49.87 21.57 -57.21
N MET A 603 -50.02 21.16 -58.47
CA MET A 603 -49.93 19.77 -58.89
C MET A 603 -48.47 19.26 -58.82
N ARG A 604 -47.50 20.02 -59.36
CA ARG A 604 -46.05 19.73 -59.29
C ARG A 604 -45.52 19.71 -57.86
N ASP A 605 -45.94 20.63 -57.00
CA ASP A 605 -45.52 20.67 -55.59
C ASP A 605 -45.92 19.38 -54.86
N ARG A 606 -47.12 18.85 -55.17
CA ARG A 606 -47.62 17.55 -54.69
C ARG A 606 -46.97 16.35 -55.38
N GLN A 607 -46.28 16.53 -56.50
CA GLN A 607 -45.48 15.49 -57.16
C GLN A 607 -44.09 15.43 -56.54
N ALA A 608 -43.42 16.58 -56.40
CA ALA A 608 -42.14 16.73 -55.73
C ALA A 608 -42.17 16.15 -54.31
N LYS A 609 -43.15 16.54 -53.48
CA LYS A 609 -43.27 16.00 -52.11
C LYS A 609 -43.48 14.47 -52.07
N ARG A 610 -44.14 13.88 -53.07
CA ARG A 610 -44.31 12.42 -53.17
C ARG A 610 -43.08 11.70 -53.72
N MET A 611 -42.17 12.42 -54.38
CA MET A 611 -40.85 11.90 -54.76
C MET A 611 -39.89 11.94 -53.56
N GLU A 612 -39.87 13.05 -52.82
CA GLU A 612 -39.20 13.21 -51.52
C GLU A 612 -39.62 12.09 -50.54
N GLU A 613 -40.94 11.96 -50.28
CA GLU A 613 -41.51 10.86 -49.47
C GLU A 613 -41.29 9.44 -50.04
N LEU A 614 -40.76 9.28 -51.27
CA LEU A 614 -40.32 7.99 -51.80
C LEU A 614 -38.83 7.78 -51.52
N ILE A 615 -37.99 8.76 -51.85
CA ILE A 615 -36.53 8.72 -51.67
C ILE A 615 -36.20 8.54 -50.19
N ASP A 616 -36.79 9.32 -49.28
CA ASP A 616 -36.58 9.20 -47.83
C ASP A 616 -36.79 7.76 -47.32
N ARG A 617 -37.80 7.06 -47.85
CA ARG A 617 -38.12 5.67 -47.49
C ARG A 617 -37.09 4.70 -48.06
N GLN A 618 -36.69 4.91 -49.31
CA GLN A 618 -35.70 4.07 -49.98
C GLN A 618 -34.31 4.21 -49.34
N GLU A 619 -33.91 5.43 -48.94
CA GLU A 619 -32.68 5.66 -48.19
C GLU A 619 -32.71 4.98 -46.81
N ALA A 620 -33.81 5.10 -46.05
CA ALA A 620 -33.96 4.39 -44.78
C ALA A 620 -33.97 2.85 -44.93
N GLU A 621 -34.63 2.32 -45.96
CA GLU A 621 -34.57 0.88 -46.29
C GLU A 621 -33.13 0.44 -46.62
N TYR A 622 -32.38 1.25 -47.37
CA TYR A 622 -31.00 0.96 -47.74
C TYR A 622 -30.03 1.06 -46.56
N GLU A 623 -30.22 2.03 -45.65
CA GLU A 623 -29.43 2.16 -44.42
C GLU A 623 -29.67 0.97 -43.49
N THR A 624 -30.93 0.54 -43.28
CA THR A 624 -31.19 -0.66 -42.46
C THR A 624 -30.68 -1.96 -43.11
N LEU A 625 -30.53 -2.02 -44.43
CA LEU A 625 -29.84 -3.12 -45.11
C LEU A 625 -28.32 -3.08 -44.86
N ILE A 626 -27.69 -1.90 -44.97
CA ILE A 626 -26.26 -1.72 -44.69
C ILE A 626 -25.95 -2.09 -43.23
N GLU A 627 -26.75 -1.62 -42.28
CA GLU A 627 -26.54 -1.89 -40.85
C GLU A 627 -26.69 -3.38 -40.52
N ARG A 628 -27.69 -4.07 -41.09
CA ARG A 628 -27.82 -5.54 -40.95
C ARG A 628 -26.62 -6.29 -41.53
N ASN A 629 -26.20 -5.94 -42.75
CA ASN A 629 -25.01 -6.53 -43.38
C ASN A 629 -23.75 -6.28 -42.53
N ARG A 630 -23.62 -5.09 -41.91
CA ARG A 630 -22.52 -4.75 -41.00
C ARG A 630 -22.56 -5.60 -39.72
N GLN A 631 -23.75 -5.84 -39.15
CA GLN A 631 -23.93 -6.71 -37.99
C GLN A 631 -23.54 -8.16 -38.30
N GLU A 632 -24.01 -8.73 -39.42
CA GLU A 632 -23.64 -10.09 -39.87
C GLU A 632 -22.11 -10.27 -40.01
N LEU A 633 -21.39 -9.25 -40.53
CA LEU A 633 -19.93 -9.27 -40.63
C LEU A 633 -19.21 -9.17 -39.27
N VAL A 634 -19.79 -8.45 -38.30
CA VAL A 634 -19.26 -8.35 -36.93
C VAL A 634 -19.48 -9.65 -36.17
N GLU A 635 -20.63 -10.31 -36.35
CA GLU A 635 -20.93 -11.61 -35.76
C GLU A 635 -19.98 -12.71 -36.29
N LEU A 636 -19.75 -12.75 -37.61
CA LEU A 636 -18.79 -13.67 -38.22
C LEU A 636 -17.35 -13.42 -37.70
N HIS A 637 -16.96 -12.16 -37.50
CA HIS A 637 -15.66 -11.83 -36.89
C HIS A 637 -15.57 -12.26 -35.42
N ALA A 638 -16.64 -12.09 -34.64
CA ALA A 638 -16.67 -12.50 -33.23
C ALA A 638 -16.57 -14.04 -33.08
N GLN A 639 -17.23 -14.79 -33.96
CA GLN A 639 -17.07 -16.25 -34.06
C GLN A 639 -15.62 -16.62 -34.41
N SER A 640 -14.99 -15.89 -35.32
CA SER A 640 -13.59 -16.11 -35.72
C SER A 640 -12.59 -15.92 -34.57
N VAL A 641 -12.77 -14.88 -33.74
CA VAL A 641 -11.96 -14.67 -32.54
C VAL A 641 -12.15 -15.79 -31.52
N LEU A 642 -13.41 -16.19 -31.24
CA LEU A 642 -13.71 -17.25 -30.26
C LEU A 642 -13.12 -18.60 -30.66
N GLU A 643 -13.18 -18.97 -31.95
CA GLU A 643 -12.55 -20.19 -32.45
C GLU A 643 -11.02 -20.10 -32.38
N GLN A 644 -10.42 -18.95 -32.73
CA GLN A 644 -8.97 -18.73 -32.65
C GLN A 644 -8.47 -18.83 -31.20
N GLU A 645 -9.21 -18.28 -30.23
CA GLU A 645 -8.91 -18.42 -28.80
C GLU A 645 -9.02 -19.89 -28.34
N THR A 646 -10.06 -20.59 -28.78
CA THR A 646 -10.26 -22.02 -28.47
C THR A 646 -9.10 -22.88 -28.99
N LEU A 647 -8.67 -22.65 -30.24
CA LEU A 647 -7.53 -23.32 -30.87
C LEU A 647 -6.19 -22.94 -30.22
N ALA A 648 -6.01 -21.69 -29.81
CA ALA A 648 -4.83 -21.29 -29.04
C ALA A 648 -4.78 -21.95 -27.65
N HIS A 649 -5.93 -22.15 -27.01
CA HIS A 649 -6.03 -22.85 -25.72
C HIS A 649 -5.71 -24.35 -25.85
N THR A 650 -6.30 -25.06 -26.82
CA THR A 650 -6.02 -26.50 -27.02
C THR A 650 -4.57 -26.76 -27.39
N PHE A 651 -3.94 -25.94 -28.24
CA PHE A 651 -2.51 -26.06 -28.52
C PHE A 651 -1.63 -25.72 -27.31
N THR A 652 -2.03 -24.78 -26.46
CA THR A 652 -1.30 -24.50 -25.20
C THR A 652 -1.39 -25.67 -24.21
N ALA A 653 -2.56 -26.31 -24.11
CA ALA A 653 -2.76 -27.50 -23.27
C ALA A 653 -1.97 -28.71 -23.78
N ARG A 654 -2.07 -29.04 -25.09
CA ARG A 654 -1.30 -30.11 -25.74
C ARG A 654 0.22 -29.87 -25.61
N LYS A 655 0.71 -28.65 -25.80
CA LYS A 655 2.11 -28.28 -25.53
C LYS A 655 2.53 -28.59 -24.08
N SER A 656 1.69 -28.25 -23.11
CA SER A 656 2.01 -28.43 -21.68
C SER A 656 2.12 -29.91 -21.30
N LYS A 657 1.23 -30.76 -21.82
CA LYS A 657 1.34 -32.22 -21.74
C LYS A 657 2.63 -32.73 -22.38
N LEU A 658 2.93 -32.28 -23.60
CA LEU A 658 4.08 -32.72 -24.38
C LEU A 658 5.42 -32.43 -23.68
N VAL A 659 5.60 -31.21 -23.15
CA VAL A 659 6.80 -30.83 -22.38
C VAL A 659 6.95 -31.71 -21.13
N ARG A 660 5.89 -31.86 -20.33
CA ARG A 660 5.92 -32.71 -19.14
C ARG A 660 6.29 -34.17 -19.47
N ARG A 661 5.82 -34.67 -20.60
CA ARG A 661 6.12 -36.03 -21.05
C ARG A 661 7.58 -36.19 -21.46
N TRP A 662 8.17 -35.19 -22.11
CA TRP A 662 9.61 -35.15 -22.40
C TRP A 662 10.45 -35.06 -21.13
N GLU A 663 10.09 -34.19 -20.17
CA GLU A 663 10.75 -34.08 -18.87
C GLU A 663 10.74 -35.41 -18.11
N LEU A 664 9.60 -36.08 -18.06
CA LEU A 664 9.46 -37.39 -17.40
C LEU A 664 10.25 -38.48 -18.11
N ALA A 665 10.30 -38.49 -19.45
CA ALA A 665 11.10 -39.44 -20.22
C ALA A 665 12.63 -39.23 -20.01
N ILE A 666 13.07 -37.98 -19.88
CA ILE A 666 14.47 -37.63 -19.56
C ILE A 666 14.85 -38.10 -18.16
N GLU A 667 13.97 -37.90 -17.17
CA GLU A 667 14.20 -38.34 -15.79
C GLU A 667 14.22 -39.87 -15.66
N ILE A 668 13.31 -40.56 -16.37
CA ILE A 668 13.29 -42.03 -16.47
C ILE A 668 14.60 -42.55 -17.07
N LEU A 669 15.01 -42.05 -18.25
CA LEU A 669 16.23 -42.52 -18.91
C LEU A 669 17.46 -42.25 -18.05
N ARG A 670 17.51 -41.08 -17.38
CA ARG A 670 18.56 -40.78 -16.40
C ARG A 670 18.60 -41.85 -15.31
N LYS A 671 17.48 -42.16 -14.66
CA LYS A 671 17.46 -43.14 -13.57
C LYS A 671 17.85 -44.54 -14.04
N GLU A 672 17.35 -44.98 -15.19
CA GLU A 672 17.74 -46.27 -15.77
C GLU A 672 19.24 -46.37 -16.05
N LEU A 673 19.89 -45.31 -16.53
CA LEU A 673 21.34 -45.29 -16.76
C LEU A 673 22.16 -45.12 -15.47
N GLU A 674 21.68 -44.33 -14.50
CA GLU A 674 22.32 -44.21 -13.18
C GLU A 674 22.30 -45.54 -12.41
N ASP A 675 21.21 -46.31 -12.49
CA ASP A 675 21.06 -47.62 -11.85
C ASP A 675 21.85 -48.74 -12.59
N GLN A 676 22.15 -48.57 -13.89
CA GLN A 676 22.94 -49.52 -14.69
C GLN A 676 24.46 -49.26 -14.58
N ASP A 677 24.90 -48.02 -14.77
CA ASP A 677 26.33 -47.66 -14.80
C ASP A 677 26.90 -47.31 -13.42
N GLY A 678 26.04 -47.03 -12.43
CA GLY A 678 26.44 -46.62 -11.08
C GLY A 678 27.01 -45.20 -10.98
N VAL A 679 26.84 -44.36 -12.01
CA VAL A 679 27.37 -42.99 -12.07
C VAL A 679 26.26 -41.96 -12.33
N LYS A 680 26.26 -40.82 -11.62
CA LYS A 680 25.26 -39.75 -11.76
C LYS A 680 25.30 -39.11 -13.14
N TYR A 681 24.17 -38.94 -13.81
CA TYR A 681 24.08 -38.29 -15.13
C TYR A 681 23.42 -36.90 -15.04
N ALA A 682 23.85 -35.95 -15.87
CA ALA A 682 23.17 -34.67 -15.98
C ALA A 682 21.86 -34.81 -16.78
N PRO A 683 20.81 -34.01 -16.50
CA PRO A 683 19.62 -33.99 -17.35
C PRO A 683 19.92 -33.28 -18.69
N ILE A 684 19.40 -33.81 -19.79
CA ILE A 684 19.38 -33.07 -21.07
C ILE A 684 18.27 -32.00 -21.06
N PRO A 685 18.44 -30.86 -21.76
CA PRO A 685 17.37 -29.89 -21.94
C PRO A 685 16.26 -30.44 -22.84
N THR A 686 15.02 -30.04 -22.59
CA THR A 686 13.91 -30.24 -23.53
C THR A 686 14.11 -29.38 -24.79
N PRO A 687 13.55 -29.78 -25.95
CA PRO A 687 13.64 -28.99 -27.18
C PRO A 687 13.20 -27.54 -27.00
N THR A 688 14.04 -26.60 -27.45
CA THR A 688 13.73 -25.17 -27.46
C THR A 688 12.56 -24.90 -28.38
N TRP A 689 11.42 -24.52 -27.81
CA TRP A 689 10.29 -24.01 -28.56
C TRP A 689 10.70 -22.74 -29.32
N PRO A 690 10.28 -22.55 -30.58
CA PRO A 690 10.49 -21.28 -31.27
C PRO A 690 9.99 -20.13 -30.42
N GLU A 691 10.80 -19.08 -30.28
CA GLU A 691 10.30 -17.83 -29.74
C GLU A 691 9.09 -17.41 -30.56
N ARG A 692 8.02 -16.96 -29.89
CA ARG A 692 6.81 -16.48 -30.58
C ARG A 692 7.16 -15.15 -31.23
N THR A 693 7.80 -15.20 -32.39
CA THR A 693 8.19 -14.03 -33.17
C THR A 693 6.94 -13.24 -33.47
N SER A 694 6.75 -12.17 -32.69
CA SER A 694 5.83 -11.10 -33.02
C SER A 694 6.43 -10.33 -34.19
N HIS A 695 6.44 -10.99 -35.35
CA HIS A 695 6.40 -10.32 -36.64
C HIS A 695 5.13 -9.48 -36.63
N VAL A 696 5.29 -8.24 -36.15
CA VAL A 696 4.37 -7.14 -36.42
C VAL A 696 4.48 -6.89 -37.92
N LEU A 697 3.77 -7.72 -38.68
CA LEU A 697 3.41 -7.46 -40.05
C LEU A 697 2.53 -6.21 -40.01
N PHE A 698 3.15 -5.06 -40.20
CA PHE A 698 2.50 -3.88 -40.73
C PHE A 698 2.06 -4.19 -42.16
N SER A 699 1.03 -5.02 -42.30
CA SER A 699 0.31 -5.25 -43.55
C SER A 699 -0.26 -3.92 -44.00
N SER A 700 0.49 -3.28 -44.89
CA SER A 700 0.17 -2.00 -45.52
C SER A 700 -0.32 -2.28 -46.94
N GLU A 701 -1.48 -2.92 -47.05
CA GLU A 701 -2.24 -3.16 -48.28
C GLU A 701 -3.74 -3.38 -47.93
#